data_AF-A0A1I8CMA7-F1
#
_entry.id   AF-A0A1I8CMA7-F1
#
_cell.length_a   1.000
_cell.length_b   1.000
_cell.length_c   1.000
_cell.angle_alpha   90.00
_cell.angle_beta   90.00
_cell.angle_gamma   90.00
#
_symmetry.space_group_name_H-M   'P 1'
#
loop_
_entity.id
_entity.type
_entity.pdbx_description
1 polymer ?
#
loop_
_entity_poly.entity_id
_entity_poly.type
_entity_poly.pdbx_seq_one_letter_code
_entity_poly.pdbx_strand_id
1 'polypeptide(L)'
;MDVLNGYYPYTLLAIPIGLIGLTKAIGHLIPGPHHHPTLNVRNKTVLITGASIGLGRALAFKFYREGAKVIVTARSIDKLKDLCEELVALNEKENLKNEHLPDYAYLDLADTKDETLKELVRKSITGDRIDVLVNNAGVSMRGSCLETPIKVQREVFEINYFGHIALTKALIQYIPDDGAIVVISSVQGKIALPHRSAYSASKHAIMAFFDSMRGEERHNLQILTVSAGYINTGFGTRALDIEGKRHGIEDQNQVKGYSPEQASNMIYKALISRKIELIMAPCIHRFGVFLRWFSPTLIFWLVHLVLPFCQLSRGLEDKFYSLSSSKVACGTILNGTDQLGCFTSKEGNNGVLIKFDNAEELVKYGAAMHSLSTQLSKVVAMIDIVDINSELIDKLIEADFVRGILLYSQNGSNIRFSEDSGCPNQLYSFYESVKRDGCQWNSNGAIHQDGFRYLKWGKPVFYIEDSKDINYLMKVYEKYNSPRDMIAKSDGPFAIINLGLPSHKVGNTRRCRYIKDAFFPNNIAYNSGLGDEACDELKDHNVFVPFPPYTNATGKVDTMIVGTRMDTVSLFEGVNHGDSSVLTSLITQLAVIEAMGKSSKTINNHLKSRGKQVLFAFFHGEAYGYIGSSRFVYDIEHGLFPEKHSARKNRMDDFSLYVETQMLLPYGTPDFINYKQKLFYHGTSSKGKQVGTKEIGKAYSESMENDNFSVKNNYTNENLPPSSFFSLLKSNKNIPGIVILPAELVYYNPALNSYFDTSIRDKPSMRDPTIQVVKASAKGILATIMKFSGLSSNVIGINEEYISKLVDCFFYSPDKLCLFFDEILRVEGSTYYQEVYKNIDTYIGSQTSSTIRYAISGVVSRSVSTETAISVTKESCAKKNANADDIYSYVWQFDNSIEAFHCFKTPTFLSIAKSPAFEIENFDLNSTRFSTFADGIWEESFVRVYLEHPPTFDLYFLGASVVVILISIGLSFIKSKYYV
;
A
#
# COMPACT_ATOMS: atom_id res chain seq x y z
N MET A 1 -31.27 -5.34 -63.46
CA MET A 1 -29.98 -4.60 -63.32
C MET A 1 -29.58 -4.72 -61.85
N ASP A 2 -29.34 -5.95 -61.37
CA ASP A 2 -29.45 -6.28 -59.94
C ASP A 2 -28.27 -7.11 -59.44
N VAL A 3 -27.04 -6.62 -59.65
CA VAL A 3 -25.83 -7.26 -59.06
C VAL A 3 -24.89 -6.24 -58.39
N LEU A 4 -25.20 -4.93 -58.40
CA LEU A 4 -24.26 -3.89 -57.93
C LEU A 4 -24.59 -3.21 -56.58
N ASN A 5 -25.58 -3.69 -55.82
CA ASN A 5 -25.95 -3.08 -54.52
C ASN A 5 -25.37 -3.78 -53.27
N GLY A 6 -24.59 -4.85 -53.43
CA GLY A 6 -24.05 -5.62 -52.29
C GLY A 6 -22.67 -5.20 -51.76
N TYR A 7 -21.91 -4.40 -52.51
CA TYR A 7 -20.48 -4.14 -52.20
C TYR A 7 -20.18 -2.70 -51.72
N TYR A 8 -21.17 -1.81 -51.69
CA TYR A 8 -20.99 -0.39 -51.36
C TYR A 8 -20.36 -0.10 -49.97
N PRO A 9 -20.70 -0.80 -48.87
CA PRO A 9 -20.09 -0.52 -47.57
C PRO A 9 -18.63 -1.00 -47.47
N TYR A 10 -18.21 -1.97 -48.29
CA TYR A 10 -16.82 -2.45 -48.33
C TYR A 10 -15.93 -1.55 -49.19
N THR A 11 -16.45 -0.99 -50.28
CA THR A 11 -15.72 -0.03 -51.12
C THR A 11 -15.46 1.32 -50.43
N LEU A 12 -16.38 1.76 -49.55
CA LEU A 12 -16.22 3.00 -48.76
C LEU A 12 -15.13 2.91 -47.69
N LEU A 13 -14.84 1.71 -47.16
CA LEU A 13 -13.73 1.46 -46.24
C LEU A 13 -12.42 1.13 -46.97
N ALA A 14 -12.49 0.49 -48.14
CA ALA A 14 -11.31 0.11 -48.93
C ALA A 14 -10.55 1.31 -49.50
N ILE A 15 -11.25 2.38 -49.89
CA ILE A 15 -10.62 3.58 -50.47
C ILE A 15 -9.72 4.32 -49.46
N PRO A 16 -10.16 4.66 -48.22
CA PRO A 16 -9.29 5.24 -47.21
C PRO A 16 -8.12 4.34 -46.80
N ILE A 17 -8.35 3.04 -46.66
CA ILE A 17 -7.30 2.07 -46.31
C ILE A 17 -6.28 1.97 -47.45
N GLY A 18 -6.74 1.95 -48.69
CA GLY A 18 -5.90 1.97 -49.89
C GLY A 18 -5.09 3.26 -50.01
N LEU A 19 -5.67 4.43 -49.72
CA LEU A 19 -4.97 5.72 -49.68
C LEU A 19 -3.93 5.80 -48.55
N ILE A 20 -4.21 5.25 -47.36
CA ILE A 20 -3.24 5.15 -46.27
C ILE A 20 -2.09 4.20 -46.64
N GLY A 21 -2.41 3.08 -47.29
CA GLY A 21 -1.41 2.13 -47.79
C GLY A 21 -0.52 2.78 -48.87
N LEU A 22 -1.14 3.48 -49.82
CA LEU A 22 -0.44 4.17 -50.91
C LEU A 22 0.43 5.33 -50.40
N THR A 23 -0.05 6.14 -49.47
CA THR A 23 0.75 7.24 -48.88
C THR A 23 1.95 6.72 -48.09
N LYS A 24 1.81 5.59 -47.38
CA LYS A 24 2.95 4.91 -46.73
C LYS A 24 3.93 4.31 -47.74
N ALA A 25 3.43 3.70 -48.82
CA ALA A 25 4.26 3.14 -49.87
C ALA A 25 5.05 4.23 -50.63
N ILE A 26 4.38 5.34 -50.99
CA ILE A 26 5.03 6.52 -51.58
C ILE A 26 6.06 7.08 -50.62
N GLY A 27 5.74 7.17 -49.32
CA GLY A 27 6.68 7.61 -48.29
C GLY A 27 7.96 6.77 -48.25
N HIS A 28 7.88 5.45 -48.45
CA HIS A 28 9.04 4.55 -48.56
C HIS A 28 9.83 4.68 -49.85
N LEU A 29 9.30 5.34 -50.88
CA LEU A 29 10.01 5.57 -52.15
C LEU A 29 10.69 6.95 -52.19
N ILE A 30 10.32 7.87 -51.30
CA ILE A 30 10.86 9.23 -51.25
C ILE A 30 12.09 9.24 -50.33
N PRO A 31 13.28 9.66 -50.82
CA PRO A 31 14.48 9.76 -50.01
C PRO A 31 14.25 10.60 -48.73
N GLY A 32 14.75 10.10 -47.60
CA GLY A 32 14.65 10.79 -46.32
C GLY A 32 15.34 10.02 -45.19
N PRO A 33 15.26 10.49 -43.93
CA PRO A 33 15.98 9.90 -42.80
C PRO A 33 15.76 8.39 -42.63
N HIS A 34 14.56 7.90 -42.96
CA HIS A 34 14.17 6.48 -42.84
C HIS A 34 14.85 5.55 -43.87
N HIS A 35 15.51 6.10 -44.90
CA HIS A 35 16.36 5.34 -45.84
C HIS A 35 17.78 5.11 -45.32
N HIS A 36 18.17 5.82 -44.26
CA HIS A 36 19.46 5.61 -43.61
C HIS A 36 19.42 4.39 -42.68
N PRO A 37 20.57 3.74 -42.43
CA PRO A 37 20.68 2.75 -41.38
C PRO A 37 20.19 3.30 -40.04
N THR A 38 19.77 2.39 -39.15
CA THR A 38 19.36 2.74 -37.79
C THR A 38 20.43 3.60 -37.12
N LEU A 39 20.02 4.71 -36.48
CA LEU A 39 20.95 5.59 -35.77
C LEU A 39 21.58 4.81 -34.60
N ASN A 40 22.90 4.67 -34.61
CA ASN A 40 23.66 4.12 -33.50
C ASN A 40 24.15 5.27 -32.61
N VAL A 41 23.74 5.27 -31.34
CA VAL A 41 24.10 6.31 -30.35
C VAL A 41 25.36 5.98 -29.56
N ARG A 42 25.93 4.77 -29.72
CA ARG A 42 27.13 4.37 -29.02
C ARG A 42 28.31 5.23 -29.47
N ASN A 43 29.07 5.74 -28.50
CA ASN A 43 30.18 6.69 -28.71
C ASN A 43 29.77 7.99 -29.41
N LYS A 44 28.47 8.31 -29.41
CA LYS A 44 27.93 9.57 -29.95
C LYS A 44 27.67 10.56 -28.82
N THR A 45 27.85 11.85 -29.11
CA THR A 45 27.58 12.93 -28.14
C THR A 45 26.11 13.30 -28.16
N VAL A 46 25.44 13.20 -27.01
CA VAL A 46 24.02 13.51 -26.84
C VAL A 46 23.85 14.66 -25.85
N LEU A 47 23.37 15.80 -26.31
CA LEU A 47 23.09 16.97 -25.47
C LEU A 47 21.60 17.03 -25.10
N ILE A 48 21.29 17.05 -23.80
CA ILE A 48 19.92 17.01 -23.29
C ILE A 48 19.60 18.24 -22.47
N THR A 49 18.57 18.98 -22.89
CA THR A 49 18.04 20.14 -22.14
C THR A 49 16.99 19.75 -21.10
N GLY A 50 16.99 20.39 -19.93
CA GLY A 50 16.01 20.14 -18.88
C GLY A 50 16.16 18.75 -18.26
N ALA A 51 17.40 18.31 -18.06
CA ALA A 51 17.72 16.94 -17.62
C ALA A 51 17.70 16.73 -16.09
N SER A 52 17.50 17.79 -15.30
CA SER A 52 17.57 17.69 -13.83
C SER A 52 16.51 16.78 -13.20
N ILE A 53 15.37 16.54 -13.88
CA ILE A 53 14.24 15.73 -13.41
C ILE A 53 13.42 15.16 -14.58
N GLY A 54 12.52 14.22 -14.29
CA GLY A 54 11.47 13.79 -15.21
C GLY A 54 11.99 13.15 -16.50
N LEU A 55 11.38 13.51 -17.65
CA LEU A 55 11.70 12.91 -18.95
C LEU A 55 13.16 13.13 -19.38
N GLY A 56 13.70 14.33 -19.16
CA GLY A 56 15.09 14.64 -19.52
C GLY A 56 16.08 13.76 -18.75
N ARG A 57 15.82 13.56 -17.44
CA ARG A 57 16.58 12.63 -16.60
C ARG A 57 16.49 11.19 -17.12
N ALA A 58 15.28 10.71 -17.39
CA ALA A 58 15.07 9.35 -17.92
C ALA A 58 15.71 9.12 -19.30
N LEU A 59 15.75 10.15 -20.15
CA LEU A 59 16.48 10.13 -21.42
C LEU A 59 17.99 10.06 -21.18
N ALA A 60 18.55 10.79 -20.21
CA ALA A 60 19.97 10.70 -19.86
C ALA A 60 20.37 9.26 -19.46
N PHE A 61 19.60 8.62 -18.57
CA PHE A 61 19.78 7.20 -18.23
C PHE A 61 19.69 6.29 -19.46
N LYS A 62 18.71 6.52 -20.34
CA LYS A 62 18.53 5.69 -21.54
C LYS A 62 19.71 5.83 -22.51
N PHE A 63 20.15 7.05 -22.84
CA PHE A 63 21.27 7.26 -23.74
C PHE A 63 22.59 6.77 -23.15
N TYR A 64 22.81 6.95 -21.84
CA TYR A 64 24.01 6.50 -21.17
C TYR A 64 24.14 4.97 -21.16
N ARG A 65 23.04 4.24 -20.92
CA ARG A 65 23.00 2.76 -21.04
C ARG A 65 23.36 2.25 -22.43
N GLU A 66 23.03 3.01 -23.46
CA GLU A 66 23.28 2.66 -24.86
C GLU A 66 24.70 3.08 -25.32
N GLY A 67 25.55 3.52 -24.39
CA GLY A 67 26.96 3.83 -24.63
C GLY A 67 27.23 5.22 -25.20
N ALA A 68 26.29 6.16 -25.07
CA ALA A 68 26.47 7.54 -25.53
C ALA A 68 27.31 8.37 -24.54
N LYS A 69 27.99 9.41 -25.06
CA LYS A 69 28.58 10.49 -24.26
C LYS A 69 27.47 11.51 -23.98
N VAL A 70 26.94 11.49 -22.76
CA VAL A 70 25.77 12.31 -22.39
C VAL A 70 26.23 13.64 -21.78
N ILE A 71 25.69 14.74 -22.30
CA ILE A 71 25.84 16.08 -21.75
C ILE A 71 24.47 16.57 -21.30
N VAL A 72 24.32 16.84 -20.00
CA VAL A 72 23.03 17.23 -19.39
C VAL A 72 23.01 18.71 -19.02
N THR A 73 21.92 19.41 -19.33
CA THR A 73 21.78 20.83 -18.99
C THR A 73 20.47 21.14 -18.26
N ALA A 74 20.55 22.08 -17.32
CA ALA A 74 19.45 22.61 -16.53
C ALA A 74 19.91 23.82 -15.71
N ARG A 75 18.96 24.47 -15.00
CA ARG A 75 19.26 25.58 -14.08
C ARG A 75 19.85 25.16 -12.74
N SER A 76 19.65 23.90 -12.32
CA SER A 76 20.11 23.39 -11.02
C SER A 76 21.32 22.52 -11.22
N ILE A 77 22.51 23.07 -10.99
CA ILE A 77 23.79 22.37 -11.14
C ILE A 77 23.89 21.18 -10.18
N ASP A 78 23.44 21.33 -8.93
CA ASP A 78 23.54 20.26 -7.93
C ASP A 78 22.79 19.00 -8.39
N LYS A 79 21.57 19.14 -8.88
CA LYS A 79 20.80 18.02 -9.45
C LYS A 79 21.44 17.39 -10.69
N LEU A 80 22.23 18.15 -11.45
CA LEU A 80 22.95 17.61 -12.59
C LEU A 80 24.21 16.85 -12.16
N LYS A 81 24.90 17.32 -11.10
CA LYS A 81 26.01 16.58 -10.49
C LYS A 81 25.54 15.25 -9.94
N ASP A 82 24.46 15.26 -9.15
CA ASP A 82 23.84 14.04 -8.62
C ASP A 82 23.49 13.07 -9.75
N LEU A 83 22.89 13.57 -10.83
CA LEU A 83 22.58 12.77 -12.01
C LEU A 83 23.83 12.16 -12.66
N CYS A 84 24.91 12.94 -12.84
CA CYS A 84 26.15 12.43 -13.39
C CYS A 84 26.78 11.34 -12.51
N GLU A 85 26.79 11.53 -11.18
CA GLU A 85 27.27 10.52 -10.23
C GLU A 85 26.44 9.23 -10.30
N GLU A 86 25.11 9.35 -10.38
CA GLU A 86 24.23 8.20 -10.55
C GLU A 86 24.45 7.46 -11.87
N LEU A 87 24.70 8.17 -12.97
CA LEU A 87 25.03 7.56 -14.27
C LEU A 87 26.35 6.79 -14.21
N VAL A 88 27.36 7.32 -13.52
CA VAL A 88 28.65 6.62 -13.31
C VAL A 88 28.44 5.37 -12.45
N ALA A 89 27.70 5.49 -11.34
CA ALA A 89 27.38 4.35 -10.48
C ALA A 89 26.55 3.27 -11.22
N LEU A 90 25.66 3.67 -12.12
CA LEU A 90 24.91 2.77 -12.99
C LEU A 90 25.85 1.96 -13.89
N ASN A 91 26.89 2.59 -14.43
CA ASN A 91 27.88 1.96 -15.29
C ASN A 91 28.54 0.76 -14.60
N GLU A 92 28.96 0.96 -13.34
CA GLU A 92 29.59 -0.06 -12.51
C GLU A 92 28.59 -1.16 -12.12
N LYS A 93 27.40 -0.74 -11.65
CA LYS A 93 26.37 -1.65 -11.15
C LYS A 93 25.80 -2.58 -12.23
N GLU A 94 25.54 -2.06 -13.43
CA GLU A 94 24.97 -2.82 -14.54
C GLU A 94 26.05 -3.38 -15.49
N ASN A 95 27.34 -3.20 -15.16
CA ASN A 95 28.49 -3.58 -15.98
C ASN A 95 28.36 -3.09 -17.44
N LEU A 96 27.88 -1.85 -17.58
CA LEU A 96 27.69 -1.19 -18.87
C LEU A 96 29.10 -0.87 -19.40
N LYS A 97 29.43 -1.34 -20.59
CA LYS A 97 30.72 -1.05 -21.24
C LYS A 97 30.73 0.35 -21.86
N ASN A 98 30.30 1.37 -21.12
CA ASN A 98 30.36 2.77 -21.52
C ASN A 98 31.61 3.42 -20.90
N GLU A 99 32.55 3.83 -21.75
CA GLU A 99 33.83 4.42 -21.32
C GLU A 99 33.74 5.95 -21.18
N HIS A 100 32.60 6.54 -21.51
CA HIS A 100 32.41 7.99 -21.48
C HIS A 100 31.88 8.45 -20.12
N LEU A 101 32.53 9.44 -19.52
CA LEU A 101 32.00 10.14 -18.35
C LEU A 101 30.88 11.11 -18.78
N PRO A 102 29.75 11.16 -18.04
CA PRO A 102 28.70 12.13 -18.29
C PRO A 102 29.17 13.53 -17.87
N ASP A 103 28.78 14.55 -18.63
CA ASP A 103 29.14 15.94 -18.37
C ASP A 103 27.89 16.80 -18.14
N TYR A 104 28.03 17.93 -17.46
CA TYR A 104 26.91 18.82 -17.15
C TYR A 104 27.24 20.30 -17.36
N ALA A 105 26.23 21.07 -17.74
CA ALA A 105 26.35 22.51 -17.89
C ALA A 105 25.09 23.26 -17.43
N TYR A 106 25.29 24.46 -16.87
CA TYR A 106 24.20 25.37 -16.57
C TYR A 106 23.56 25.86 -17.87
N LEU A 107 22.23 25.80 -17.96
CA LEU A 107 21.47 26.42 -19.04
C LEU A 107 20.12 26.91 -18.53
N ASP A 108 19.85 28.20 -18.71
CA ASP A 108 18.51 28.77 -18.62
C ASP A 108 18.02 29.15 -20.01
N LEU A 109 16.98 28.47 -20.49
CA LEU A 109 16.41 28.75 -21.81
C LEU A 109 15.64 30.08 -21.88
N ALA A 110 15.29 30.66 -20.73
CA ALA A 110 14.70 32.00 -20.70
C ALA A 110 15.75 33.11 -20.90
N ASP A 111 17.05 32.82 -20.75
CA ASP A 111 18.13 33.77 -20.98
C ASP A 111 18.87 33.46 -22.29
N THR A 112 18.37 34.03 -23.39
CA THR A 112 18.93 33.83 -24.74
C THR A 112 20.12 34.74 -25.04
N LYS A 113 20.81 35.29 -24.04
CA LYS A 113 22.01 36.10 -24.27
C LYS A 113 23.12 35.26 -24.91
N ASP A 114 23.80 35.89 -25.85
CA ASP A 114 24.81 35.29 -26.72
C ASP A 114 25.98 34.64 -25.95
N GLU A 115 26.37 35.20 -24.79
CA GLU A 115 27.49 34.72 -23.98
C GLU A 115 27.23 33.36 -23.32
N THR A 116 26.04 33.16 -22.75
CA THR A 116 25.63 31.89 -22.10
C THR A 116 25.57 30.75 -23.11
N LEU A 117 25.03 31.02 -24.31
CA LEU A 117 24.99 30.05 -25.40
C LEU A 117 26.39 29.75 -25.95
N LYS A 118 27.26 30.76 -26.12
CA LYS A 118 28.66 30.57 -26.53
C LYS A 118 29.45 29.75 -25.52
N GLU A 119 29.22 29.93 -24.22
CA GLU A 119 29.88 29.14 -23.19
C GLU A 119 29.40 27.67 -23.21
N LEU A 120 28.09 27.45 -23.39
CA LEU A 120 27.54 26.11 -23.54
C LEU A 120 28.08 25.42 -24.79
N VAL A 121 28.15 26.12 -25.93
CA VAL A 121 28.76 25.64 -27.18
C VAL A 121 30.22 25.26 -26.92
N ARG A 122 30.99 26.13 -26.25
CA ARG A 122 32.41 25.89 -25.91
C ARG A 122 32.60 24.66 -25.00
N LYS A 123 31.69 24.43 -24.05
CA LYS A 123 31.73 23.27 -23.13
C LYS A 123 31.22 21.98 -23.75
N SER A 124 30.17 22.06 -24.57
CA SER A 124 29.53 20.89 -25.19
C SER A 124 30.36 20.28 -26.32
N ILE A 125 31.32 21.04 -26.85
CA ILE A 125 32.22 20.65 -27.95
C ILE A 125 33.58 20.25 -27.36
N THR A 126 33.61 19.26 -26.46
CA THR A 126 34.84 18.51 -26.19
C THR A 126 34.99 17.42 -27.26
N GLY A 127 35.35 17.83 -28.49
CA GLY A 127 35.60 16.92 -29.63
C GLY A 127 34.85 17.24 -30.94
N ASP A 128 34.60 18.51 -31.26
CA ASP A 128 34.10 19.03 -32.56
C ASP A 128 32.72 18.58 -33.09
N ARG A 129 31.90 17.85 -32.31
CA ARG A 129 30.54 17.43 -32.77
C ARG A 129 29.53 17.12 -31.66
N ILE A 130 28.25 17.37 -31.95
CA ILE A 130 27.08 16.91 -31.19
C ILE A 130 26.22 16.06 -32.11
N ASP A 131 26.18 14.74 -31.92
CA ASP A 131 25.43 13.85 -32.81
C ASP A 131 23.92 13.94 -32.60
N VAL A 132 23.46 14.16 -31.36
CA VAL A 132 22.04 14.26 -31.02
C VAL A 132 21.77 15.43 -30.09
N LEU A 133 20.89 16.35 -30.51
CA LEU A 133 20.37 17.43 -29.67
C LEU A 133 18.94 17.10 -29.20
N VAL A 134 18.71 17.06 -27.88
CA VAL A 134 17.40 16.83 -27.29
C VAL A 134 16.85 18.12 -26.66
N ASN A 135 15.95 18.76 -27.39
CA ASN A 135 15.13 19.89 -26.95
C ASN A 135 13.95 19.37 -26.09
N ASN A 136 14.18 19.19 -24.79
CA ASN A 136 13.23 18.61 -23.83
C ASN A 136 12.68 19.59 -22.79
N ALA A 137 13.44 20.62 -22.41
CA ALA A 137 13.00 21.57 -21.39
C ALA A 137 11.66 22.23 -21.75
N GLY A 138 10.91 22.64 -20.73
CA GLY A 138 9.66 23.36 -20.95
C GLY A 138 8.87 23.62 -19.68
N VAL A 139 7.87 24.47 -19.81
CA VAL A 139 6.93 24.84 -18.75
C VAL A 139 5.50 24.79 -19.28
N SER A 140 4.56 24.41 -18.42
CA SER A 140 3.12 24.46 -18.71
C SER A 140 2.50 25.75 -18.15
N MET A 141 1.29 26.09 -18.59
CA MET A 141 0.47 27.13 -17.97
C MET A 141 -0.96 26.62 -17.74
N ARG A 142 -1.64 27.15 -16.70
CA ARG A 142 -3.05 26.95 -16.35
C ARG A 142 -3.71 28.31 -16.15
N GLY A 143 -4.70 28.61 -16.97
CA GLY A 143 -5.41 29.89 -16.89
C GLY A 143 -6.25 30.14 -18.13
N SER A 144 -7.41 30.77 -17.96
CA SER A 144 -8.26 31.13 -19.09
C SER A 144 -7.54 32.13 -20.00
N CYS A 145 -7.90 32.14 -21.28
CA CYS A 145 -7.28 33.06 -22.23
C CYS A 145 -7.53 34.54 -21.86
N LEU A 146 -8.66 34.83 -21.21
CA LEU A 146 -9.04 36.19 -20.80
C LEU A 146 -8.27 36.66 -19.57
N GLU A 147 -8.02 35.76 -18.62
CA GLU A 147 -7.38 36.10 -17.34
C GLU A 147 -5.86 36.05 -17.39
N THR A 148 -5.28 35.31 -18.35
CA THR A 148 -3.83 35.12 -18.43
C THR A 148 -3.12 36.38 -18.94
N PRO A 149 -2.32 37.07 -18.12
CA PRO A 149 -1.62 38.29 -18.53
C PRO A 149 -0.58 38.02 -19.61
N ILE A 150 -0.33 39.01 -20.48
CA ILE A 150 0.65 38.90 -21.56
C ILE A 150 2.06 38.53 -21.07
N LYS A 151 2.41 38.96 -19.85
CA LYS A 151 3.68 38.63 -19.20
C LYS A 151 3.86 37.11 -19.04
N VAL A 152 2.86 36.41 -18.54
CA VAL A 152 2.88 34.94 -18.38
C VAL A 152 2.93 34.25 -19.74
N GLN A 153 2.21 34.79 -20.74
CA GLN A 153 2.29 34.24 -22.09
C GLN A 153 3.70 34.34 -22.68
N ARG A 154 4.37 35.50 -22.50
CA ARG A 154 5.76 35.70 -22.93
C ARG A 154 6.70 34.74 -22.21
N GLU A 155 6.60 34.61 -20.89
CA GLU A 155 7.44 33.72 -20.09
C GLU A 155 7.39 32.25 -20.59
N VAL A 156 6.19 31.76 -20.92
CA VAL A 156 6.03 30.42 -21.51
C VAL A 156 6.72 30.33 -22.86
N PHE A 157 6.64 31.37 -23.69
CA PHE A 157 7.27 31.40 -25.02
C PHE A 157 8.80 31.53 -24.97
N GLU A 158 9.35 32.30 -24.03
CA GLU A 158 10.81 32.41 -23.85
C GLU A 158 11.43 31.03 -23.64
N ILE A 159 10.80 30.21 -22.80
CA ILE A 159 11.30 28.86 -22.48
C ILE A 159 10.95 27.85 -23.57
N ASN A 160 9.67 27.72 -23.92
CA ASN A 160 9.18 26.64 -24.78
C ASN A 160 9.47 26.84 -26.28
N TYR A 161 9.84 28.05 -26.69
CA TYR A 161 10.03 28.40 -28.11
C TYR A 161 11.37 29.10 -28.35
N PHE A 162 11.56 30.33 -27.87
CA PHE A 162 12.73 31.14 -28.22
C PHE A 162 14.04 30.52 -27.76
N GLY A 163 14.11 30.00 -26.53
CA GLY A 163 15.30 29.33 -26.00
C GLY A 163 15.73 28.12 -26.84
N HIS A 164 14.78 27.27 -27.25
CA HIS A 164 15.09 26.11 -28.10
C HIS A 164 15.58 26.51 -29.49
N ILE A 165 15.04 27.58 -30.07
CA ILE A 165 15.49 28.10 -31.36
C ILE A 165 16.90 28.64 -31.26
N ALA A 166 17.16 29.49 -30.25
CA ALA A 166 18.47 30.10 -30.05
C ALA A 166 19.55 29.02 -29.86
N LEU A 167 19.25 28.01 -29.03
CA LEU A 167 20.13 26.87 -28.83
C LEU A 167 20.35 26.06 -30.12
N THR A 168 19.28 25.76 -30.85
CA THR A 168 19.37 24.95 -32.07
C THR A 168 20.19 25.69 -33.13
N LYS A 169 19.96 26.98 -33.34
CA LYS A 169 20.75 27.81 -34.28
C LYS A 169 22.24 27.86 -33.91
N ALA A 170 22.54 27.94 -32.61
CA ALA A 170 23.92 27.94 -32.14
C ALA A 170 24.63 26.59 -32.35
N LEU A 171 23.88 25.48 -32.37
CA LEU A 171 24.44 24.13 -32.39
C LEU A 171 24.35 23.40 -33.72
N ILE A 172 23.46 23.81 -34.63
CA ILE A 172 23.12 23.04 -35.84
C ILE A 172 24.34 22.68 -36.71
N GLN A 173 25.30 23.61 -36.84
CA GLN A 173 26.51 23.39 -37.64
C GLN A 173 27.43 22.31 -37.07
N TYR A 174 27.29 21.97 -35.78
CA TYR A 174 28.04 20.91 -35.10
C TYR A 174 27.29 19.58 -35.07
N ILE A 175 26.04 19.55 -35.55
CA ILE A 175 25.28 18.32 -35.71
C ILE A 175 25.60 17.78 -37.10
N PRO A 176 26.03 16.51 -37.26
CA PRO A 176 26.35 15.97 -38.59
C PRO A 176 25.08 15.71 -39.40
N ASP A 177 25.23 15.52 -40.71
CA ASP A 177 24.12 15.26 -41.63
C ASP A 177 23.35 13.97 -41.28
N ASP A 178 24.04 12.98 -40.72
CA ASP A 178 23.46 11.73 -40.23
C ASP A 178 23.08 11.81 -38.74
N GLY A 179 23.18 12.99 -38.12
CA GLY A 179 22.80 13.26 -36.73
C GLY A 179 21.28 13.39 -36.55
N ALA A 180 20.88 13.86 -35.36
CA ALA A 180 19.47 14.05 -35.04
C ALA A 180 19.17 15.22 -34.09
N ILE A 181 18.01 15.83 -34.29
CA ILE A 181 17.39 16.78 -33.36
C ILE A 181 16.08 16.19 -32.88
N VAL A 182 15.94 16.00 -31.57
CA VAL A 182 14.71 15.53 -30.92
C VAL A 182 14.02 16.71 -30.27
N VAL A 183 12.75 16.93 -30.62
CA VAL A 183 11.95 18.06 -30.14
C VAL A 183 10.78 17.53 -29.34
N ILE A 184 10.81 17.73 -28.02
CA ILE A 184 9.72 17.33 -27.13
C ILE A 184 8.62 18.39 -27.17
N SER A 185 7.63 18.13 -28.00
CA SER A 185 6.38 18.87 -28.05
C SER A 185 5.28 18.14 -27.25
N SER A 186 4.03 18.47 -27.53
CA SER A 186 2.85 17.87 -26.93
C SER A 186 1.81 17.54 -27.99
N VAL A 187 0.89 16.63 -27.69
CA VAL A 187 -0.39 16.55 -28.42
C VAL A 187 -1.06 17.93 -28.48
N GLN A 188 -0.86 18.78 -27.47
CA GLN A 188 -1.36 20.16 -27.46
C GLN A 188 -0.67 21.10 -28.47
N GLY A 189 0.38 20.64 -29.15
CA GLY A 189 0.94 21.30 -30.34
C GLY A 189 0.22 20.94 -31.65
N LYS A 190 -0.74 20.00 -31.61
CA LYS A 190 -1.60 19.60 -32.74
C LYS A 190 -3.08 19.91 -32.51
N ILE A 191 -3.51 19.96 -31.25
CA ILE A 191 -4.85 20.36 -30.83
C ILE A 191 -4.76 21.34 -29.67
N ALA A 192 -5.38 22.51 -29.79
CA ALA A 192 -5.41 23.48 -28.69
C ALA A 192 -6.52 23.11 -27.70
N LEU A 193 -6.21 23.15 -26.40
CA LEU A 193 -7.19 22.94 -25.34
C LEU A 193 -7.42 24.25 -24.56
N PRO A 194 -8.64 24.48 -24.04
CA PRO A 194 -8.93 25.63 -23.19
C PRO A 194 -8.09 25.60 -21.91
N HIS A 195 -7.97 26.78 -21.30
CA HIS A 195 -7.20 27.02 -20.07
C HIS A 195 -5.69 26.73 -20.17
N ARG A 196 -5.19 26.57 -21.40
CA ARG A 196 -3.78 26.28 -21.72
C ARG A 196 -3.34 27.04 -22.97
N SER A 197 -3.86 28.25 -23.19
CA SER A 197 -3.67 29.02 -24.43
C SER A 197 -2.18 29.26 -24.74
N ALA A 198 -1.42 29.84 -23.81
CA ALA A 198 0.02 30.08 -23.99
C ALA A 198 0.82 28.80 -24.20
N TYR A 199 0.50 27.73 -23.44
CA TYR A 199 1.17 26.44 -23.58
C TYR A 199 0.90 25.81 -24.96
N SER A 200 -0.38 25.69 -25.34
CA SER A 200 -0.79 25.14 -26.63
C SER A 200 -0.18 25.93 -27.78
N ALA A 201 -0.20 27.28 -27.70
CA ALA A 201 0.39 28.15 -28.69
C ALA A 201 1.91 27.94 -28.81
N SER A 202 2.65 27.90 -27.69
CA SER A 202 4.09 27.66 -27.72
C SER A 202 4.46 26.28 -28.31
N LYS A 203 3.67 25.25 -28.03
CA LYS A 203 3.87 23.89 -28.57
C LYS A 203 3.48 23.75 -30.04
N HIS A 204 2.52 24.54 -30.55
CA HIS A 204 2.28 24.68 -31.98
C HIS A 204 3.45 25.42 -32.67
N ALA A 205 3.92 26.52 -32.07
CA ALA A 205 4.98 27.35 -32.62
C ALA A 205 6.29 26.57 -32.78
N ILE A 206 6.73 25.84 -31.75
CA ILE A 206 7.96 25.04 -31.83
C ILE A 206 7.85 23.94 -32.90
N MET A 207 6.68 23.30 -33.04
CA MET A 207 6.47 22.29 -34.08
C MET A 207 6.58 22.91 -35.48
N ALA A 208 5.90 24.03 -35.72
CA ALA A 208 5.97 24.73 -37.00
C ALA A 208 7.40 25.14 -37.35
N PHE A 209 8.17 25.65 -36.37
CA PHE A 209 9.58 26.00 -36.59
C PHE A 209 10.41 24.80 -37.05
N PHE A 210 10.30 23.66 -36.37
CA PHE A 210 11.06 22.47 -36.73
C PHE A 210 10.54 21.76 -37.99
N ASP A 211 9.27 21.96 -38.35
CA ASP A 211 8.73 21.52 -39.64
C ASP A 211 9.29 22.36 -40.80
N SER A 212 9.37 23.68 -40.66
CA SER A 212 10.08 24.56 -41.61
C SER A 212 11.54 24.18 -41.73
N MET A 213 12.22 24.01 -40.59
CA MET A 213 13.62 23.59 -40.53
C MET A 213 13.86 22.27 -41.27
N ARG A 214 12.91 21.32 -41.20
CA ARG A 214 13.02 20.04 -41.94
C ARG A 214 13.03 20.23 -43.46
N GLY A 215 12.40 21.28 -43.97
CA GLY A 215 12.41 21.63 -45.39
C GLY A 215 13.55 22.56 -45.81
N GLU A 216 14.10 23.35 -44.87
CA GLU A 216 15.17 24.33 -45.12
C GLU A 216 16.58 23.73 -44.93
N GLU A 217 16.73 22.80 -43.98
CA GLU A 217 18.01 22.22 -43.60
C GLU A 217 18.31 20.91 -44.35
N ARG A 218 19.50 20.37 -44.10
CA ARG A 218 20.03 19.16 -44.73
C ARG A 218 19.02 18.01 -44.74
N HIS A 219 18.68 17.52 -45.94
CA HIS A 219 17.70 16.45 -46.18
C HIS A 219 17.94 15.14 -45.39
N ASN A 220 19.18 14.86 -45.00
CA ASN A 220 19.54 13.66 -44.24
C ASN A 220 19.42 13.85 -42.72
N LEU A 221 19.41 15.09 -42.23
CA LEU A 221 19.34 15.39 -40.81
C LEU A 221 17.98 14.97 -40.26
N GLN A 222 18.00 14.11 -39.24
CA GLN A 222 16.75 13.66 -38.63
C GLN A 222 16.21 14.70 -37.65
N ILE A 223 15.07 15.29 -37.96
CA ILE A 223 14.30 16.09 -36.98
C ILE A 223 13.11 15.26 -36.51
N LEU A 224 13.21 14.70 -35.30
CA LEU A 224 12.16 13.92 -34.64
C LEU A 224 11.29 14.82 -33.75
N THR A 225 10.06 15.07 -34.17
CA THR A 225 9.06 15.76 -33.37
C THR A 225 8.28 14.76 -32.51
N VAL A 226 8.33 14.92 -31.19
CA VAL A 226 7.63 14.06 -30.23
C VAL A 226 6.40 14.80 -29.69
N SER A 227 5.20 14.41 -30.12
CA SER A 227 3.94 14.91 -29.56
C SER A 227 3.52 14.04 -28.38
N ALA A 228 3.97 14.39 -27.18
CA ALA A 228 3.65 13.67 -25.97
C ALA A 228 2.26 14.04 -25.40
N GLY A 229 1.53 13.01 -24.96
CA GLY A 229 0.40 13.12 -24.06
C GLY A 229 0.87 13.37 -22.62
N TYR A 230 0.19 12.78 -21.65
CA TYR A 230 0.56 12.90 -20.25
C TYR A 230 1.72 11.96 -19.89
N ILE A 231 2.74 12.48 -19.21
CA ILE A 231 3.89 11.75 -18.68
C ILE A 231 4.07 12.13 -17.21
N ASN A 232 4.21 11.13 -16.33
CA ASN A 232 4.34 11.34 -14.89
C ASN A 232 5.74 11.88 -14.53
N THR A 233 5.90 13.20 -14.59
CA THR A 233 7.21 13.88 -14.41
C THR A 233 7.16 15.04 -13.40
N GLY A 234 6.03 15.22 -12.72
CA GLY A 234 5.72 16.43 -11.95
C GLY A 234 5.58 17.70 -12.80
N PHE A 235 5.30 17.57 -14.10
CA PHE A 235 5.20 18.73 -15.01
C PHE A 235 3.95 19.58 -14.70
N GLY A 236 2.94 18.99 -14.04
CA GLY A 236 1.70 19.63 -13.60
C GLY A 236 1.91 20.56 -12.41
N THR A 237 2.58 20.07 -11.36
CA THR A 237 2.93 20.88 -10.16
C THR A 237 3.75 22.13 -10.48
N ARG A 238 4.51 22.10 -11.58
CA ARG A 238 5.36 23.21 -12.03
C ARG A 238 4.71 24.11 -13.08
N ALA A 239 3.44 23.89 -13.43
CA ALA A 239 2.73 24.76 -14.35
C ALA A 239 2.59 26.17 -13.77
N LEU A 240 2.68 27.21 -14.61
CA LEU A 240 2.41 28.59 -14.23
C LEU A 240 0.90 28.83 -14.11
N ASP A 241 0.47 29.55 -13.07
CA ASP A 241 -0.88 30.07 -12.94
C ASP A 241 -1.03 31.46 -13.62
N ILE A 242 -2.18 32.10 -13.43
CA ILE A 242 -2.47 33.44 -13.97
C ILE A 242 -1.55 34.54 -13.41
N GLU A 243 -0.91 34.32 -12.26
CA GLU A 243 0.04 35.26 -11.66
C GLU A 243 1.49 35.00 -12.11
N GLY A 244 1.75 33.89 -12.82
CA GLY A 244 3.08 33.43 -13.17
C GLY A 244 3.78 32.69 -12.02
N LYS A 245 3.04 32.21 -11.02
CA LYS A 245 3.57 31.36 -9.94
C LYS A 245 3.35 29.89 -10.26
N ARG A 246 4.11 29.02 -9.60
CA ARG A 246 3.96 27.57 -9.75
C ARG A 246 2.66 27.11 -9.09
N HIS A 247 1.85 26.36 -9.83
CA HIS A 247 0.54 25.88 -9.44
C HIS A 247 0.56 24.96 -8.20
N GLY A 248 1.64 24.22 -7.95
CA GLY A 248 1.84 23.42 -6.73
C GLY A 248 0.95 22.17 -6.60
N ILE A 249 -0.04 22.00 -7.47
CA ILE A 249 -0.99 20.87 -7.49
C ILE A 249 -0.68 19.96 -8.68
N GLU A 250 -0.61 18.65 -8.44
CA GLU A 250 -0.33 17.65 -9.49
C GLU A 250 -1.59 17.35 -10.32
N ASP A 251 -1.43 17.20 -11.63
CA ASP A 251 -2.52 16.88 -12.56
C ASP A 251 -2.76 15.36 -12.52
N GLN A 252 -3.93 14.89 -12.07
CA GLN A 252 -4.22 13.44 -11.99
C GLN A 252 -4.01 12.71 -13.33
N ASN A 253 -4.21 13.38 -14.46
CA ASN A 253 -3.95 12.79 -15.77
C ASN A 253 -2.44 12.61 -16.03
N GLN A 254 -1.59 13.44 -15.42
CA GLN A 254 -0.14 13.22 -15.43
C GLN A 254 0.28 12.06 -14.55
N VAL A 255 -0.33 11.90 -13.36
CA VAL A 255 -0.06 10.76 -12.48
C VAL A 255 -0.37 9.43 -13.19
N LYS A 256 -1.50 9.37 -13.89
CA LYS A 256 -1.93 8.22 -14.72
C LYS A 256 -1.25 8.15 -16.09
N GLY A 257 -0.34 9.06 -16.40
CA GLY A 257 0.37 9.14 -17.68
C GLY A 257 1.45 8.07 -17.82
N TYR A 258 2.18 8.08 -18.94
CA TYR A 258 3.34 7.21 -19.14
C TYR A 258 4.41 7.48 -18.06
N SER A 259 5.11 6.43 -17.60
CA SER A 259 6.29 6.65 -16.77
C SER A 259 7.40 7.35 -17.60
N PRO A 260 8.30 8.13 -16.98
CA PRO A 260 9.43 8.73 -17.67
C PRO A 260 10.30 7.71 -18.42
N GLU A 261 10.47 6.51 -17.87
CA GLU A 261 11.25 5.40 -18.45
C GLU A 261 10.54 4.77 -19.65
N GLN A 262 9.21 4.61 -19.58
CA GLN A 262 8.42 4.14 -20.73
C GLN A 262 8.51 5.16 -21.87
N ALA A 263 8.35 6.45 -21.57
CA ALA A 263 8.44 7.52 -22.54
C ALA A 263 9.85 7.63 -23.16
N SER A 264 10.91 7.56 -22.34
CA SER A 264 12.29 7.62 -22.83
C SER A 264 12.61 6.44 -23.75
N ASN A 265 12.13 5.24 -23.42
CA ASN A 265 12.28 4.06 -24.28
C ASN A 265 11.53 4.20 -25.62
N MET A 266 10.32 4.76 -25.63
CA MET A 266 9.56 5.01 -26.87
C MET A 266 10.24 6.05 -27.76
N ILE A 267 10.73 7.15 -27.17
CA ILE A 267 11.46 8.21 -27.88
C ILE A 267 12.76 7.64 -28.46
N TYR A 268 13.52 6.90 -27.67
CA TYR A 268 14.75 6.25 -28.11
C TYR A 268 14.50 5.30 -29.29
N LYS A 269 13.48 4.42 -29.20
CA LYS A 269 13.11 3.51 -30.29
C LYS A 269 12.72 4.27 -31.57
N ALA A 270 11.97 5.36 -31.46
CA ALA A 270 11.60 6.18 -32.60
C ALA A 270 12.81 6.88 -33.23
N LEU A 271 13.72 7.37 -32.39
CA LEU A 271 14.97 8.00 -32.80
C LEU A 271 15.85 7.04 -33.59
N ILE A 272 16.19 5.87 -33.02
CA ILE A 272 17.05 4.87 -33.70
C ILE A 272 16.42 4.34 -34.99
N SER A 273 15.08 4.29 -35.05
CA SER A 273 14.33 3.87 -36.24
C SER A 273 14.16 4.99 -37.27
N ARG A 274 14.89 6.11 -37.13
CA ARG A 274 14.87 7.25 -38.04
C ARG A 274 13.48 7.85 -38.30
N LYS A 275 12.56 7.76 -37.32
CA LYS A 275 11.24 8.39 -37.42
C LYS A 275 11.37 9.90 -37.34
N ILE A 276 10.54 10.61 -38.10
CA ILE A 276 10.44 12.08 -38.05
C ILE A 276 9.34 12.57 -37.10
N GLU A 277 8.41 11.68 -36.74
CA GLU A 277 7.29 12.02 -35.86
C GLU A 277 6.93 10.85 -34.93
N LEU A 278 6.64 11.17 -33.67
CA LEU A 278 6.16 10.23 -32.67
C LEU A 278 5.00 10.85 -31.87
N ILE A 279 3.80 10.26 -31.97
CA ILE A 279 2.64 10.65 -31.15
C ILE A 279 2.49 9.66 -29.99
N MET A 280 2.92 10.07 -28.79
CA MET A 280 2.83 9.26 -27.57
C MET A 280 1.55 9.62 -26.79
N ALA A 281 0.41 9.13 -27.26
CA ALA A 281 -0.87 9.45 -26.65
C ALA A 281 -1.87 8.29 -26.81
N PRO A 282 -2.81 8.11 -25.86
CA PRO A 282 -3.90 7.15 -25.99
C PRO A 282 -4.76 7.40 -27.24
N CYS A 283 -5.53 6.39 -27.65
CA CYS A 283 -6.36 6.41 -28.85
C CYS A 283 -7.29 7.64 -28.92
N ILE A 284 -7.89 8.04 -27.80
CA ILE A 284 -8.82 9.18 -27.75
C ILE A 284 -8.16 10.50 -28.12
N HIS A 285 -6.92 10.74 -27.68
CA HIS A 285 -6.18 11.96 -28.00
C HIS A 285 -5.76 11.98 -29.48
N ARG A 286 -5.36 10.83 -30.01
CA ARG A 286 -5.05 10.68 -31.45
C ARG A 286 -6.30 10.91 -32.30
N PHE A 287 -7.46 10.45 -31.84
CA PHE A 287 -8.74 10.72 -32.49
C PHE A 287 -9.09 12.21 -32.43
N GLY A 288 -8.82 12.91 -31.33
CA GLY A 288 -8.95 14.36 -31.25
C GLY A 288 -8.07 15.10 -32.26
N VAL A 289 -6.81 14.68 -32.42
CA VAL A 289 -5.91 15.23 -33.47
C VAL A 289 -6.49 14.99 -34.87
N PHE A 290 -6.99 13.78 -35.13
CA PHE A 290 -7.65 13.46 -36.39
C PHE A 290 -8.90 14.31 -36.62
N LEU A 291 -9.78 14.47 -35.61
CA LEU A 291 -10.98 15.30 -35.71
C LEU A 291 -10.65 16.77 -35.95
N ARG A 292 -9.57 17.30 -35.35
CA ARG A 292 -9.12 18.67 -35.61
C ARG A 292 -8.71 18.88 -37.07
N TRP A 293 -8.16 17.85 -37.70
CA TRP A 293 -7.81 17.85 -39.12
C TRP A 293 -9.04 17.62 -40.02
N PHE A 294 -9.90 16.67 -39.66
CA PHE A 294 -11.06 16.24 -40.46
C PHE A 294 -12.23 17.23 -40.41
N SER A 295 -12.60 17.71 -39.22
CA SER A 295 -13.68 18.67 -39.03
C SER A 295 -13.39 19.57 -37.81
N PRO A 296 -12.74 20.72 -38.03
CA PRO A 296 -12.49 21.71 -36.97
C PRO A 296 -13.78 22.14 -36.27
N THR A 297 -14.87 22.32 -37.03
CA THR A 297 -16.18 22.72 -36.48
C THR A 297 -16.71 21.68 -35.51
N LEU A 298 -16.62 20.39 -35.85
CA LEU A 298 -17.10 19.31 -34.99
C LEU A 298 -16.28 19.22 -33.70
N ILE A 299 -14.94 19.32 -33.76
CA ILE A 299 -14.14 19.25 -32.53
C ILE A 299 -14.38 20.45 -31.63
N PHE A 300 -14.52 21.67 -32.16
CA PHE A 300 -14.81 22.84 -31.33
C PHE A 300 -16.24 22.82 -30.80
N TRP A 301 -17.20 22.29 -31.57
CA TRP A 301 -18.56 22.06 -31.10
C TRP A 301 -18.60 21.02 -29.97
N LEU A 302 -17.90 19.89 -30.11
CA LEU A 302 -17.74 18.89 -29.04
C LEU A 302 -17.03 19.47 -27.83
N VAL A 303 -15.98 20.26 -28.03
CA VAL A 303 -15.26 20.95 -26.96
C VAL A 303 -16.20 21.95 -26.26
N HIS A 304 -17.02 22.72 -26.98
CA HIS A 304 -18.02 23.63 -26.41
C HIS A 304 -19.22 22.94 -25.77
N LEU A 305 -19.58 21.73 -26.18
CA LEU A 305 -20.64 20.93 -25.55
C LEU A 305 -20.12 20.19 -24.32
N VAL A 306 -18.92 19.63 -24.39
CA VAL A 306 -18.33 18.81 -23.34
C VAL A 306 -17.64 19.66 -22.28
N LEU A 307 -17.10 20.84 -22.59
CA LEU A 307 -16.47 21.72 -21.59
C LEU A 307 -17.43 22.26 -20.54
N PRO A 308 -18.65 22.71 -20.85
CA PRO A 308 -19.62 23.06 -19.83
C PRO A 308 -19.93 21.84 -18.98
N PHE A 309 -20.06 20.63 -19.54
CA PHE A 309 -20.28 19.40 -18.78
C PHE A 309 -19.05 18.95 -17.97
N CYS A 310 -17.83 19.28 -18.40
CA CYS A 310 -16.57 18.89 -17.77
C CYS A 310 -16.02 19.97 -16.81
N GLN A 311 -16.42 21.24 -17.00
CA GLN A 311 -16.31 22.31 -16.01
C GLN A 311 -17.48 22.26 -15.02
N LEU A 312 -18.65 21.77 -15.42
CA LEU A 312 -19.63 21.29 -14.45
C LEU A 312 -19.02 20.11 -13.74
N SER A 313 -18.38 19.12 -14.38
CA SER A 313 -17.83 17.98 -13.62
C SER A 313 -16.66 18.37 -12.70
N ARG A 314 -15.77 19.30 -13.09
CA ARG A 314 -14.69 19.82 -12.23
C ARG A 314 -15.17 20.85 -11.20
N GLY A 315 -16.09 21.73 -11.58
CA GLY A 315 -16.77 22.64 -10.66
C GLY A 315 -17.87 21.98 -9.82
N LEU A 316 -18.26 20.74 -10.15
CA LEU A 316 -19.09 19.85 -9.34
C LEU A 316 -18.18 19.01 -8.44
N GLU A 317 -16.99 18.59 -8.89
CA GLU A 317 -15.91 18.09 -8.02
C GLU A 317 -15.51 19.11 -6.95
N ASP A 318 -15.44 20.39 -7.29
CA ASP A 318 -15.28 21.48 -6.31
C ASP A 318 -16.56 21.84 -5.53
N LYS A 319 -17.73 21.28 -5.91
CA LYS A 319 -18.98 21.32 -5.10
C LYS A 319 -19.22 20.05 -4.29
N PHE A 320 -18.48 18.98 -4.54
CA PHE A 320 -18.47 17.77 -3.72
C PHE A 320 -17.54 18.07 -2.55
N TYR A 321 -18.10 18.11 -1.33
CA TYR A 321 -17.22 18.03 -0.17
C TYR A 321 -16.74 16.58 -0.08
N SER A 322 -15.52 16.33 -0.55
CA SER A 322 -14.81 15.10 -0.24
C SER A 322 -14.30 15.23 1.19
N LEU A 323 -14.68 14.29 2.05
CA LEU A 323 -14.09 14.23 3.39
C LEU A 323 -12.59 13.91 3.27
N SER A 324 -11.85 14.29 4.30
CA SER A 324 -10.39 14.32 4.33
C SER A 324 -9.71 12.95 4.12
N SER A 325 -8.38 12.94 4.20
CA SER A 325 -7.55 11.73 4.21
C SER A 325 -7.73 10.87 5.48
N SER A 326 -8.30 11.40 6.57
CA SER A 326 -8.46 10.70 7.86
C SER A 326 -9.80 9.97 7.96
N LYS A 327 -10.11 9.18 6.93
CA LYS A 327 -11.24 8.25 6.90
C LYS A 327 -10.68 6.83 6.87
N VAL A 328 -11.32 5.95 7.62
CA VAL A 328 -10.91 4.57 7.74
C VAL A 328 -12.02 3.68 7.21
N ALA A 329 -11.71 2.87 6.22
CA ALA A 329 -12.71 2.09 5.52
C ALA A 329 -12.71 0.62 5.96
N CYS A 330 -13.88 0.00 5.96
CA CYS A 330 -14.01 -1.43 6.19
C CYS A 330 -13.50 -2.24 4.98
N GLY A 331 -12.51 -3.11 5.20
CA GLY A 331 -11.90 -3.97 4.20
C GLY A 331 -12.74 -5.19 3.82
N THR A 332 -12.28 -5.91 2.80
CA THR A 332 -12.86 -7.18 2.33
C THR A 332 -11.94 -8.34 2.68
N ILE A 333 -12.48 -9.39 3.30
CA ILE A 333 -11.77 -10.65 3.52
C ILE A 333 -12.57 -11.84 2.99
N LEU A 334 -11.89 -12.87 2.51
CA LEU A 334 -12.47 -14.10 2.00
C LEU A 334 -12.17 -15.26 2.95
N ASN A 335 -13.08 -16.21 3.05
CA ASN A 335 -12.82 -17.53 3.61
C ASN A 335 -13.25 -18.63 2.61
N GLY A 336 -13.12 -19.89 3.00
CA GLY A 336 -13.46 -21.04 2.15
C GLY A 336 -14.86 -21.00 1.53
N THR A 337 -15.85 -20.40 2.22
CA THR A 337 -17.26 -20.38 1.80
C THR A 337 -17.70 -19.05 1.22
N ASP A 338 -17.17 -17.94 1.74
CA ASP A 338 -17.79 -16.63 1.65
C ASP A 338 -16.81 -15.45 1.51
N GLN A 339 -17.37 -14.31 1.10
CA GLN A 339 -16.77 -13.00 1.10
C GLN A 339 -17.40 -12.20 2.24
N LEU A 340 -16.57 -11.77 3.18
CA LEU A 340 -16.92 -11.09 4.42
C LEU A 340 -16.44 -9.63 4.38
N GLY A 341 -16.91 -8.81 5.32
CA GLY A 341 -16.57 -7.40 5.39
C GLY A 341 -17.39 -6.54 4.42
N CYS A 342 -16.79 -5.47 3.91
CA CYS A 342 -17.49 -4.44 3.15
C CYS A 342 -16.93 -4.28 1.74
N PHE A 343 -17.82 -4.02 0.79
CA PHE A 343 -17.47 -3.79 -0.61
C PHE A 343 -18.56 -3.01 -1.34
N THR A 344 -18.20 -2.37 -2.45
CA THR A 344 -19.11 -1.70 -3.36
C THR A 344 -18.65 -1.85 -4.82
N SER A 345 -19.51 -1.47 -5.75
CA SER A 345 -19.08 -1.24 -7.14
C SER A 345 -18.22 0.03 -7.26
N LYS A 346 -17.56 0.24 -8.40
CA LYS A 346 -16.74 1.45 -8.64
C LYS A 346 -17.51 2.77 -8.51
N GLU A 347 -18.82 2.75 -8.67
CA GLU A 347 -19.68 3.94 -8.54
C GLU A 347 -20.03 4.30 -7.08
N GLY A 348 -19.75 3.39 -6.14
CA GLY A 348 -20.15 3.53 -4.73
C GLY A 348 -21.66 3.36 -4.52
N ASN A 349 -22.11 3.68 -3.31
CA ASN A 349 -23.50 3.65 -2.90
C ASN A 349 -23.95 5.04 -2.44
N ASN A 350 -25.04 5.55 -3.05
CA ASN A 350 -25.67 6.81 -2.66
C ASN A 350 -26.77 6.59 -1.61
N GLY A 351 -26.89 7.52 -0.66
CA GLY A 351 -28.05 7.62 0.23
C GLY A 351 -28.11 8.96 0.96
N VAL A 352 -29.31 9.32 1.41
CA VAL A 352 -29.54 10.51 2.26
C VAL A 352 -28.87 10.27 3.62
N LEU A 353 -28.06 11.23 4.11
CA LEU A 353 -27.45 11.13 5.44
C LEU A 353 -28.52 11.23 6.54
N ILE A 354 -28.66 10.19 7.37
CA ILE A 354 -29.57 10.17 8.52
C ILE A 354 -28.82 9.68 9.75
N LYS A 355 -28.96 10.41 10.86
CA LYS A 355 -28.42 10.00 12.16
C LYS A 355 -29.39 9.06 12.86
N PHE A 356 -28.88 7.96 13.41
CA PHE A 356 -29.65 7.02 14.24
C PHE A 356 -28.92 6.78 15.56
N ASP A 357 -29.67 6.84 16.66
CA ASP A 357 -29.10 6.66 18.00
C ASP A 357 -29.38 5.24 18.56
N ASN A 358 -30.31 4.50 17.96
CA ASN A 358 -30.65 3.13 18.39
C ASN A 358 -31.42 2.35 17.30
N ALA A 359 -31.60 1.06 17.53
CA ALA A 359 -32.30 0.15 16.61
C ALA A 359 -33.79 0.51 16.45
N GLU A 360 -34.44 1.04 17.48
CA GLU A 360 -35.87 1.40 17.44
C GLU A 360 -36.13 2.55 16.46
N GLU A 361 -35.26 3.57 16.43
CA GLU A 361 -35.33 4.67 15.48
C GLU A 361 -35.15 4.20 14.03
N LEU A 362 -34.19 3.29 13.79
CA LEU A 362 -33.96 2.71 12.48
C LEU A 362 -35.21 1.96 11.96
N VAL A 363 -35.84 1.15 12.81
CA VAL A 363 -37.05 0.40 12.47
C VAL A 363 -38.24 1.34 12.21
N LYS A 364 -38.44 2.34 13.07
CA LYS A 364 -39.50 3.36 12.90
C LYS A 364 -39.33 4.11 11.57
N TYR A 365 -38.10 4.48 11.22
CA TYR A 365 -37.80 5.14 9.96
C TYR A 365 -38.12 4.25 8.76
N GLY A 366 -37.68 2.98 8.78
CA GLY A 366 -37.97 2.02 7.72
C GLY A 366 -39.47 1.82 7.48
N ALA A 367 -40.26 1.74 8.56
CA ALA A 367 -41.71 1.61 8.47
C ALA A 367 -42.39 2.85 7.86
N ALA A 368 -41.93 4.06 8.19
CA ALA A 368 -42.46 5.30 7.63
C ALA A 368 -42.16 5.45 6.13
N MET A 369 -40.98 5.00 5.68
CA MET A 369 -40.49 5.19 4.32
C MET A 369 -41.14 4.29 3.27
N HIS A 370 -41.82 3.21 3.67
CA HIS A 370 -42.63 2.41 2.74
C HIS A 370 -43.75 3.20 2.04
N SER A 371 -44.04 4.42 2.49
CA SER A 371 -45.08 5.31 1.96
C SER A 371 -44.57 6.59 1.25
N LEU A 372 -43.25 6.83 1.17
CA LEU A 372 -42.61 8.08 0.72
C LEU A 372 -41.87 7.92 -0.62
N SER A 373 -41.39 9.05 -1.20
CA SER A 373 -40.76 9.11 -2.53
C SER A 373 -39.50 8.21 -2.67
N THR A 374 -39.16 7.84 -3.91
CA THR A 374 -38.03 6.94 -4.22
C THR A 374 -36.65 7.46 -3.77
N GLN A 375 -36.46 8.77 -3.63
CA GLN A 375 -35.19 9.36 -3.16
C GLN A 375 -34.98 9.20 -1.65
N LEU A 376 -36.04 9.34 -0.85
CA LEU A 376 -35.98 9.15 0.62
C LEU A 376 -35.91 7.67 1.03
N SER A 377 -36.13 6.75 0.09
CA SER A 377 -36.08 5.31 0.33
C SER A 377 -34.67 4.73 0.50
N LYS A 378 -33.61 5.53 0.33
CA LYS A 378 -32.22 5.07 0.41
C LYS A 378 -31.39 6.00 1.30
N VAL A 379 -30.82 5.45 2.37
CA VAL A 379 -30.10 6.24 3.39
C VAL A 379 -28.68 5.76 3.63
N VAL A 380 -27.84 6.69 4.09
CA VAL A 380 -26.56 6.40 4.74
C VAL A 380 -26.75 6.66 6.23
N ALA A 381 -26.60 5.62 7.04
CA ALA A 381 -26.79 5.68 8.48
C ALA A 381 -25.54 6.24 9.16
N MET A 382 -25.66 7.36 9.88
CA MET A 382 -24.60 7.93 10.70
C MET A 382 -24.85 7.60 12.17
N ILE A 383 -23.89 6.92 12.80
CA ILE A 383 -24.07 6.29 14.11
C ILE A 383 -22.84 6.58 14.97
N ASP A 384 -23.05 6.99 16.22
CA ASP A 384 -21.95 7.08 17.17
C ASP A 384 -21.50 5.66 17.54
N ILE A 385 -20.19 5.41 17.48
CA ILE A 385 -19.63 4.07 17.70
C ILE A 385 -19.97 3.52 19.09
N VAL A 386 -20.22 4.40 20.07
CA VAL A 386 -20.63 4.01 21.42
C VAL A 386 -22.05 3.45 21.50
N ASP A 387 -22.91 3.78 20.52
CA ASP A 387 -24.31 3.32 20.46
C ASP A 387 -24.44 2.00 19.69
N ILE A 388 -23.38 1.57 19.00
CA ILE A 388 -23.35 0.29 18.31
C ILE A 388 -23.49 -0.85 19.33
N ASN A 389 -24.35 -1.81 19.00
CA ASN A 389 -24.51 -3.07 19.72
C ASN A 389 -24.99 -4.14 18.73
N SER A 390 -25.01 -5.40 19.18
CA SER A 390 -25.40 -6.53 18.34
C SER A 390 -26.78 -6.36 17.69
N GLU A 391 -27.78 -5.87 18.44
CA GLU A 391 -29.14 -5.68 17.93
C GLU A 391 -29.20 -4.64 16.82
N LEU A 392 -28.52 -3.49 17.00
CA LEU A 392 -28.45 -2.45 15.98
C LEU A 392 -27.72 -2.94 14.73
N ILE A 393 -26.63 -3.70 14.88
CA ILE A 393 -25.88 -4.30 13.76
C ILE A 393 -26.78 -5.21 12.93
N ASP A 394 -27.51 -6.13 13.57
CA ASP A 394 -28.43 -7.05 12.88
C ASP A 394 -29.48 -6.27 12.08
N LYS A 395 -30.07 -5.24 12.70
CA LYS A 395 -31.07 -4.39 12.02
C LYS A 395 -30.47 -3.59 10.87
N LEU A 396 -29.23 -3.12 10.97
CA LEU A 396 -28.55 -2.42 9.88
C LEU A 396 -28.25 -3.33 8.70
N ILE A 397 -27.90 -4.59 8.95
CA ILE A 397 -27.65 -5.59 7.90
C ILE A 397 -28.97 -5.91 7.20
N GLU A 398 -30.03 -6.22 7.94
CA GLU A 398 -31.38 -6.54 7.44
C GLU A 398 -32.03 -5.38 6.66
N ALA A 399 -31.68 -4.13 6.98
CA ALA A 399 -32.26 -2.95 6.36
C ALA A 399 -31.75 -2.72 4.93
N ASP A 400 -32.52 -3.14 3.92
CA ASP A 400 -32.22 -2.92 2.49
C ASP A 400 -32.18 -1.44 2.08
N PHE A 401 -32.96 -0.61 2.79
CA PHE A 401 -32.99 0.85 2.56
C PHE A 401 -31.71 1.54 3.04
N VAL A 402 -30.94 0.91 3.95
CA VAL A 402 -29.62 1.40 4.37
C VAL A 402 -28.59 0.97 3.33
N ARG A 403 -28.07 1.95 2.59
CA ARG A 403 -27.10 1.77 1.50
C ARG A 403 -25.65 1.89 1.95
N GLY A 404 -25.38 2.36 3.15
CA GLY A 404 -24.06 2.40 3.76
C GLY A 404 -24.09 3.02 5.16
N ILE A 405 -22.97 2.92 5.87
CA ILE A 405 -22.86 3.25 7.29
C ILE A 405 -21.62 4.13 7.53
N LEU A 406 -21.81 5.20 8.29
CA LEU A 406 -20.76 6.09 8.79
C LEU A 406 -20.72 6.02 10.31
N LEU A 407 -19.64 5.49 10.84
CA LEU A 407 -19.34 5.45 12.25
C LEU A 407 -18.46 6.65 12.62
N TYR A 408 -18.69 7.21 13.79
CA TYR A 408 -17.89 8.30 14.33
C TYR A 408 -17.86 8.21 15.85
N SER A 409 -17.01 9.02 16.51
CA SER A 409 -17.03 9.16 17.96
C SER A 409 -16.94 10.62 18.35
N GLN A 410 -17.86 11.11 19.21
CA GLN A 410 -17.73 12.47 19.77
C GLN A 410 -16.70 12.55 20.91
N ASN A 411 -16.52 11.44 21.63
CA ASN A 411 -15.63 11.32 22.78
C ASN A 411 -14.61 10.21 22.48
N GLY A 412 -13.49 10.59 21.85
CA GLY A 412 -12.45 9.66 21.39
C GLY A 412 -11.66 8.92 22.47
N SER A 413 -12.17 8.81 23.70
CA SER A 413 -11.48 8.11 24.79
C SER A 413 -12.32 6.94 25.30
N ASN A 414 -11.70 5.75 25.34
CA ASN A 414 -12.22 4.52 25.96
C ASN A 414 -13.35 3.79 25.18
N ILE A 415 -13.22 3.67 23.87
CA ILE A 415 -14.12 2.88 23.02
C ILE A 415 -13.98 1.38 23.36
N ARG A 416 -15.08 0.74 23.77
CA ARG A 416 -15.16 -0.71 24.04
C ARG A 416 -15.68 -1.41 22.81
N PHE A 417 -14.79 -1.75 21.90
CA PHE A 417 -15.16 -2.27 20.58
C PHE A 417 -14.17 -3.35 20.16
N SER A 418 -14.51 -4.62 20.36
CA SER A 418 -13.80 -5.73 19.75
C SER A 418 -14.52 -6.18 18.49
N GLU A 419 -13.77 -6.30 17.40
CA GLU A 419 -14.30 -6.73 16.11
C GLU A 419 -14.36 -8.25 15.97
N ASP A 420 -13.74 -8.97 16.90
CA ASP A 420 -13.78 -10.42 16.96
C ASP A 420 -15.09 -10.93 17.56
N SER A 421 -15.34 -12.21 17.32
CA SER A 421 -16.44 -12.96 17.91
C SER A 421 -16.28 -13.09 19.43
N GLY A 422 -17.36 -13.49 20.10
CA GLY A 422 -17.33 -13.83 21.53
C GLY A 422 -16.39 -15.00 21.85
N CYS A 423 -16.07 -15.83 20.85
CA CYS A 423 -15.09 -16.91 20.92
C CYS A 423 -14.08 -16.84 19.75
N PRO A 424 -12.97 -16.10 19.91
CA PRO A 424 -11.97 -15.95 18.87
C PRO A 424 -11.46 -17.31 18.33
N ASN A 425 -11.36 -17.42 17.00
CA ASN A 425 -10.93 -18.63 16.29
C ASN A 425 -11.73 -19.90 16.62
N GLN A 426 -13.00 -19.80 16.99
CA GLN A 426 -13.84 -20.95 17.38
C GLN A 426 -13.77 -22.12 16.39
N LEU A 427 -13.86 -21.84 15.08
CA LEU A 427 -13.82 -22.86 14.02
C LEU A 427 -12.49 -23.62 13.98
N TYR A 428 -11.39 -22.97 14.35
CA TYR A 428 -10.05 -23.55 14.33
C TYR A 428 -9.57 -23.98 15.73
N SER A 429 -10.48 -24.04 16.69
CA SER A 429 -10.18 -24.46 18.06
C SER A 429 -9.76 -25.94 18.15
N PHE A 430 -9.05 -26.27 19.23
CA PHE A 430 -8.72 -27.65 19.60
C PHE A 430 -9.94 -28.45 20.10
N TYR A 431 -10.96 -27.78 20.65
CA TYR A 431 -12.14 -28.47 21.17
C TYR A 431 -12.98 -29.11 20.05
N GLU A 432 -13.34 -30.38 20.23
CA GLU A 432 -14.27 -31.07 19.33
C GLU A 432 -15.66 -30.43 19.40
N SER A 433 -16.42 -30.53 18.31
CA SER A 433 -17.73 -29.89 18.07
C SER A 433 -18.79 -30.01 19.18
N VAL A 434 -18.64 -30.95 20.11
CA VAL A 434 -19.58 -31.21 21.21
C VAL A 434 -19.31 -30.33 22.44
N LYS A 435 -18.10 -29.75 22.58
CA LYS A 435 -17.75 -28.78 23.65
C LYS A 435 -18.02 -27.31 23.25
N ARG A 436 -18.80 -27.08 22.17
CA ARG A 436 -19.05 -25.74 21.58
C ARG A 436 -19.80 -24.78 22.52
N ASP A 437 -20.66 -25.31 23.39
CA ASP A 437 -21.52 -24.52 24.27
C ASP A 437 -20.74 -24.08 25.52
N GLY A 438 -19.96 -23.01 25.42
CA GLY A 438 -19.27 -22.42 26.60
C GLY A 438 -18.05 -21.56 26.35
N CYS A 439 -17.56 -21.44 25.10
CA CYS A 439 -16.45 -20.53 24.81
C CYS A 439 -16.94 -19.07 24.78
N GLN A 440 -16.55 -18.29 25.79
CA GLN A 440 -16.94 -16.88 25.93
C GLN A 440 -15.75 -15.98 26.28
N TRP A 441 -14.55 -16.32 25.80
CA TRP A 441 -13.33 -15.59 26.16
C TRP A 441 -13.40 -14.10 25.83
N ASN A 442 -14.10 -13.69 24.78
CA ASN A 442 -14.24 -12.28 24.38
C ASN A 442 -15.66 -11.74 24.59
N SER A 443 -16.51 -12.38 25.39
CA SER A 443 -17.92 -11.97 25.54
C SER A 443 -18.11 -10.56 26.10
N ASN A 444 -17.16 -10.07 26.91
CA ASN A 444 -17.19 -8.72 27.48
C ASN A 444 -16.74 -7.60 26.51
N GLY A 445 -16.07 -7.97 25.41
CA GLY A 445 -15.50 -7.02 24.43
C GLY A 445 -16.16 -7.11 23.05
N ALA A 446 -16.59 -8.31 22.64
CA ALA A 446 -17.19 -8.57 21.34
C ALA A 446 -18.45 -7.72 21.13
N ILE A 447 -18.44 -6.88 20.11
CA ILE A 447 -19.60 -6.04 19.75
C ILE A 447 -20.74 -6.86 19.14
N HIS A 448 -20.40 -8.01 18.55
CA HIS A 448 -21.32 -8.98 17.96
C HIS A 448 -20.82 -10.39 18.26
N GLN A 449 -21.71 -11.33 18.62
CA GLN A 449 -21.30 -12.67 19.05
C GLN A 449 -20.57 -13.45 17.95
N ASP A 450 -21.03 -13.34 16.70
CA ASP A 450 -20.36 -13.94 15.53
C ASP A 450 -19.11 -13.17 15.06
N GLY A 451 -18.84 -12.00 15.66
CA GLY A 451 -17.71 -11.13 15.35
C GLY A 451 -17.98 -10.16 14.21
N PHE A 452 -17.84 -8.86 14.48
CA PHE A 452 -18.07 -7.76 13.54
C PHE A 452 -17.32 -7.92 12.22
N ARG A 453 -16.06 -8.38 12.28
CA ARG A 453 -15.19 -8.59 11.11
C ARG A 453 -15.60 -9.79 10.24
N TYR A 454 -16.44 -10.68 10.76
CA TYR A 454 -16.93 -11.85 10.03
C TYR A 454 -18.33 -11.66 9.43
N LEU A 455 -18.94 -10.50 9.65
CA LEU A 455 -20.27 -10.20 9.12
C LEU A 455 -20.21 -9.91 7.62
N LYS A 456 -21.27 -10.33 6.93
CA LYS A 456 -21.50 -9.99 5.51
C LYS A 456 -22.31 -8.71 5.46
N TRP A 457 -21.64 -7.56 5.48
CA TRP A 457 -22.32 -6.26 5.49
C TRP A 457 -23.13 -6.01 4.22
N GLY A 458 -22.60 -6.42 3.06
CA GLY A 458 -23.22 -6.15 1.74
C GLY A 458 -23.36 -4.66 1.41
N LYS A 459 -22.82 -3.78 2.26
CA LYS A 459 -22.85 -2.32 2.19
C LYS A 459 -21.54 -1.74 2.76
N PRO A 460 -21.11 -0.55 2.32
CA PRO A 460 -19.89 0.08 2.81
C PRO A 460 -20.06 0.56 4.24
N VAL A 461 -19.02 0.36 5.05
CA VAL A 461 -18.91 0.90 6.41
C VAL A 461 -17.61 1.70 6.49
N PHE A 462 -17.69 2.92 7.01
CA PHE A 462 -16.53 3.78 7.25
C PHE A 462 -16.54 4.27 8.69
N TYR A 463 -15.35 4.46 9.25
CA TYR A 463 -15.12 5.20 10.48
C TYR A 463 -14.45 6.54 10.17
N ILE A 464 -15.00 7.63 10.68
CA ILE A 464 -14.49 8.99 10.49
C ILE A 464 -13.75 9.43 11.75
N GLU A 465 -12.45 9.73 11.62
CA GLU A 465 -11.61 10.14 12.75
C GLU A 465 -11.56 11.66 12.93
N ASP A 466 -11.52 12.41 11.83
CA ASP A 466 -11.34 13.86 11.91
C ASP A 466 -12.60 14.55 12.47
N SER A 467 -12.44 15.12 13.66
CA SER A 467 -13.45 15.96 14.32
C SER A 467 -14.04 17.05 13.42
N LYS A 468 -13.27 17.61 12.47
CA LYS A 468 -13.75 18.63 11.53
C LYS A 468 -14.75 18.04 10.54
N ASP A 469 -14.44 16.86 10.02
CA ASP A 469 -15.28 16.10 9.10
C ASP A 469 -16.59 15.67 9.78
N ILE A 470 -16.51 15.18 11.02
CA ILE A 470 -17.68 14.85 11.84
C ILE A 470 -18.57 16.08 12.04
N ASN A 471 -17.99 17.20 12.47
CA ASN A 471 -18.71 18.45 12.70
C ASN A 471 -19.35 19.00 11.41
N TYR A 472 -18.70 18.82 10.26
CA TYR A 472 -19.26 19.17 8.96
C TYR A 472 -20.48 18.31 8.64
N LEU A 473 -20.38 16.99 8.77
CA LEU A 473 -21.49 16.06 8.51
C LEU A 473 -22.70 16.34 9.41
N MET A 474 -22.46 16.63 10.69
CA MET A 474 -23.53 17.03 11.62
C MET A 474 -24.25 18.30 11.18
N LYS A 475 -23.51 19.35 10.79
CA LYS A 475 -24.10 20.59 10.26
C LYS A 475 -24.89 20.37 8.98
N VAL A 476 -24.42 19.47 8.11
CA VAL A 476 -25.11 19.11 6.87
C VAL A 476 -26.41 18.38 7.19
N TYR A 477 -26.38 17.39 8.08
CA TYR A 477 -27.55 16.65 8.54
C TYR A 477 -28.60 17.59 9.15
N GLU A 478 -28.21 18.43 10.11
CA GLU A 478 -29.11 19.38 10.79
C GLU A 478 -29.76 20.38 9.82
N LYS A 479 -29.03 20.81 8.77
CA LYS A 479 -29.51 21.83 7.84
C LYS A 479 -30.42 21.30 6.74
N TYR A 480 -30.15 20.09 6.24
CA TYR A 480 -30.82 19.58 5.03
C TYR A 480 -31.67 18.33 5.27
N ASN A 481 -31.34 17.51 6.27
CA ASN A 481 -31.94 16.18 6.45
C ASN A 481 -32.64 16.00 7.81
N SER A 482 -32.82 17.07 8.60
CA SER A 482 -33.45 16.99 9.92
C SER A 482 -34.91 16.51 9.85
N PRO A 483 -35.43 15.78 10.86
CA PRO A 483 -36.82 15.30 10.85
C PRO A 483 -37.89 16.40 10.72
N ARG A 484 -37.61 17.62 11.22
CA ARG A 484 -38.49 18.80 11.03
C ARG A 484 -38.54 19.26 9.57
N ASP A 485 -37.44 19.14 8.83
CA ASP A 485 -37.36 19.53 7.42
C ASP A 485 -37.95 18.47 6.49
N MET A 486 -37.83 17.17 6.81
CA MET A 486 -38.33 16.09 5.95
C MET A 486 -39.85 16.08 5.76
N ILE A 487 -40.61 16.48 6.79
CA ILE A 487 -42.08 16.56 6.72
C ILE A 487 -42.53 17.90 6.10
N ALA A 488 -41.73 18.96 6.22
CA ALA A 488 -42.06 20.31 5.76
C ALA A 488 -41.63 20.62 4.32
N LYS A 489 -40.69 19.85 3.75
CA LYS A 489 -40.13 20.04 2.40
C LYS A 489 -40.17 18.72 1.62
N SER A 490 -41.30 18.38 0.99
CA SER A 490 -41.28 17.33 -0.05
C SER A 490 -40.43 17.72 -1.27
N ASP A 491 -40.18 19.03 -1.45
CA ASP A 491 -39.63 19.61 -2.68
C ASP A 491 -38.26 20.33 -2.47
N GLY A 492 -37.62 20.16 -1.30
CA GLY A 492 -36.32 20.79 -0.98
C GLY A 492 -35.10 19.93 -1.37
N PRO A 493 -33.89 20.50 -1.47
CA PRO A 493 -32.68 19.72 -1.74
C PRO A 493 -32.25 18.91 -0.50
N PHE A 494 -31.95 17.62 -0.69
CA PHE A 494 -31.43 16.73 0.35
C PHE A 494 -29.91 16.60 0.24
N ALA A 495 -29.24 16.41 1.37
CA ALA A 495 -27.82 16.07 1.39
C ALA A 495 -27.62 14.56 1.21
N ILE A 496 -26.97 14.21 0.10
CA ILE A 496 -26.64 12.84 -0.30
C ILE A 496 -25.17 12.58 -0.02
N ILE A 497 -24.90 11.39 0.51
CA ILE A 497 -23.56 10.85 0.65
C ILE A 497 -23.38 9.67 -0.29
N ASN A 498 -22.28 9.71 -1.04
CA ASN A 498 -21.78 8.57 -1.79
C ASN A 498 -20.60 7.93 -1.05
N LEU A 499 -20.75 6.64 -0.73
CA LEU A 499 -19.73 5.81 -0.10
C LEU A 499 -19.16 4.81 -1.10
N GLY A 500 -17.86 4.90 -1.38
CA GLY A 500 -17.15 4.06 -2.34
C GLY A 500 -16.04 3.22 -1.71
N LEU A 501 -16.21 1.91 -1.78
CA LEU A 501 -15.21 0.86 -1.50
C LEU A 501 -15.09 -0.07 -2.71
N PRO A 502 -14.47 0.36 -3.82
CA PRO A 502 -14.44 -0.45 -5.02
C PRO A 502 -13.61 -1.72 -4.79
N SER A 503 -14.22 -2.89 -4.87
CA SER A 503 -13.49 -4.17 -4.77
C SER A 503 -14.06 -5.24 -5.70
N HIS A 504 -13.25 -6.24 -6.00
CA HIS A 504 -13.65 -7.34 -6.87
C HIS A 504 -14.62 -8.29 -6.14
N LYS A 505 -15.75 -8.62 -6.77
CA LYS A 505 -16.69 -9.63 -6.26
C LYS A 505 -16.19 -11.03 -6.59
N VAL A 506 -15.26 -11.52 -5.77
CA VAL A 506 -14.67 -12.86 -5.91
C VAL A 506 -15.54 -13.93 -5.25
N GLY A 507 -16.31 -13.58 -4.22
CA GLY A 507 -17.30 -14.44 -3.58
C GLY A 507 -16.74 -15.38 -2.51
N ASN A 508 -15.59 -16.05 -2.73
CA ASN A 508 -14.91 -16.87 -1.71
C ASN A 508 -13.48 -17.24 -2.13
N THR A 509 -12.72 -17.82 -1.20
CA THR A 509 -11.34 -18.26 -1.42
C THR A 509 -11.22 -19.32 -2.52
N ARG A 510 -12.21 -20.21 -2.67
CA ARG A 510 -12.22 -21.23 -3.74
C ARG A 510 -12.21 -20.59 -5.13
N ARG A 511 -13.07 -19.60 -5.34
CA ARG A 511 -13.18 -18.88 -6.61
C ARG A 511 -11.97 -17.99 -6.84
N CYS A 512 -11.42 -17.39 -5.77
CA CYS A 512 -10.16 -16.67 -5.87
C CYS A 512 -9.04 -17.56 -6.41
N ARG A 513 -8.82 -18.74 -5.78
CA ARG A 513 -7.81 -19.70 -6.24
C ARG A 513 -8.03 -20.14 -7.68
N TYR A 514 -9.28 -20.41 -8.06
CA TYR A 514 -9.60 -20.76 -9.45
C TYR A 514 -9.24 -19.63 -10.44
N ILE A 515 -9.55 -18.37 -10.11
CA ILE A 515 -9.19 -17.22 -10.95
C ILE A 515 -7.66 -17.12 -11.06
N LYS A 516 -6.93 -17.27 -9.95
CA LYS A 516 -5.47 -17.28 -9.96
C LYS A 516 -4.95 -18.40 -10.88
N ASP A 517 -5.31 -19.65 -10.58
CA ASP A 517 -4.83 -20.84 -11.30
C ASP A 517 -5.23 -20.87 -12.79
N ALA A 518 -6.39 -20.31 -13.17
CA ALA A 518 -6.85 -20.28 -14.55
C ALA A 518 -6.13 -19.22 -15.43
N PHE A 519 -5.61 -18.15 -14.84
CA PHE A 519 -4.96 -17.05 -15.57
C PHE A 519 -3.44 -17.26 -15.73
N PHE A 520 -2.79 -18.04 -14.87
CA PHE A 520 -1.34 -18.31 -14.92
C PHE A 520 -0.81 -19.28 -16.02
N PRO A 521 -1.58 -20.15 -16.71
CA PRO A 521 -1.00 -21.03 -17.74
C PRO A 521 -0.86 -20.38 -19.13
N ASN A 522 -1.48 -19.22 -19.39
CA ASN A 522 -1.51 -18.61 -20.72
C ASN A 522 -0.70 -17.30 -20.77
N ASN A 523 0.50 -17.38 -21.36
CA ASN A 523 1.47 -16.30 -21.64
C ASN A 523 0.92 -15.03 -22.35
N ILE A 524 -0.37 -14.96 -22.66
CA ILE A 524 -1.01 -13.81 -23.33
C ILE A 524 -1.40 -12.72 -22.31
N ALA A 525 -1.62 -13.06 -21.03
CA ALA A 525 -2.13 -12.13 -20.02
C ALA A 525 -1.06 -11.46 -19.13
N TYR A 526 0.21 -11.88 -19.22
CA TYR A 526 1.31 -11.34 -18.40
C TYR A 526 1.56 -9.84 -18.65
N ASN A 527 1.09 -9.31 -19.79
CA ASN A 527 1.20 -7.89 -20.15
C ASN A 527 -0.05 -7.06 -19.83
N SER A 528 -1.09 -7.64 -19.23
CA SER A 528 -2.36 -6.96 -18.99
C SER A 528 -2.72 -6.67 -17.53
N GLY A 529 -1.92 -7.13 -16.55
CA GLY A 529 -2.17 -6.91 -15.11
C GLY A 529 -3.38 -7.67 -14.53
N LEU A 530 -4.32 -8.10 -15.37
CA LEU A 530 -5.61 -8.73 -15.02
C LEU A 530 -5.55 -10.02 -14.18
N GLY A 531 -4.40 -10.69 -14.06
CA GLY A 531 -4.26 -11.94 -13.29
C GLY A 531 -3.98 -11.73 -11.79
N ASP A 532 -3.42 -10.59 -11.42
CA ASP A 532 -2.98 -10.27 -10.04
C ASP A 532 -4.05 -9.49 -9.23
N GLU A 533 -5.25 -9.28 -9.77
CA GLU A 533 -6.20 -8.27 -9.25
C GLU A 533 -7.38 -8.82 -8.44
N ALA A 534 -7.50 -10.13 -8.20
CA ALA A 534 -8.69 -10.68 -7.53
C ALA A 534 -8.61 -10.73 -6.00
N CYS A 535 -7.66 -11.48 -5.45
CA CYS A 535 -7.44 -11.66 -4.02
C CYS A 535 -6.05 -12.27 -3.77
N ASP A 536 -5.53 -12.15 -2.56
CA ASP A 536 -4.26 -12.76 -2.17
C ASP A 536 -4.34 -13.55 -0.87
N GLU A 537 -3.63 -14.69 -0.83
CA GLU A 537 -3.48 -15.45 0.40
C GLU A 537 -2.72 -14.65 1.48
N LEU A 538 -3.17 -14.77 2.73
CA LEU A 538 -2.45 -14.21 3.87
C LEU A 538 -1.14 -14.97 4.09
N LYS A 539 -0.01 -14.28 4.02
CA LYS A 539 1.32 -14.88 4.15
C LYS A 539 2.33 -13.91 4.76
N ASP A 540 3.13 -14.39 5.69
CA ASP A 540 4.40 -13.77 6.08
C ASP A 540 5.36 -14.84 6.64
N HIS A 541 6.08 -14.56 7.72
CA HIS A 541 6.98 -15.48 8.38
C HIS A 541 6.85 -15.43 9.90
N ASN A 542 6.95 -16.60 10.51
CA ASN A 542 7.22 -16.78 11.92
C ASN A 542 8.71 -16.50 12.20
N VAL A 543 9.03 -16.05 13.41
CA VAL A 543 10.41 -15.84 13.87
C VAL A 543 10.74 -16.87 14.95
N PHE A 544 11.85 -17.59 14.79
CA PHE A 544 12.29 -18.62 15.74
C PHE A 544 13.68 -18.33 16.29
N VAL A 545 13.88 -18.59 17.60
CA VAL A 545 15.17 -18.45 18.27
C VAL A 545 15.46 -19.69 19.14
N PRO A 546 16.34 -20.60 18.70
CA PRO A 546 16.69 -21.81 19.44
C PRO A 546 17.86 -21.59 20.43
N PHE A 547 17.71 -22.11 21.65
CA PHE A 547 18.75 -22.23 22.67
C PHE A 547 18.88 -23.69 23.13
N PRO A 548 20.00 -24.39 22.90
CA PRO A 548 21.10 -23.99 22.04
C PRO A 548 20.69 -23.94 20.56
N PRO A 549 21.50 -23.30 19.70
CA PRO A 549 21.34 -23.37 18.26
C PRO A 549 21.27 -24.83 17.78
N TYR A 550 20.55 -25.06 16.67
CA TYR A 550 20.45 -26.38 16.08
C TYR A 550 21.83 -26.98 15.79
N THR A 551 21.94 -28.29 15.85
CA THR A 551 23.18 -29.00 15.47
C THR A 551 22.82 -30.12 14.51
N ASN A 552 23.83 -30.68 13.84
CA ASN A 552 23.65 -31.81 12.92
C ASN A 552 23.39 -33.14 13.68
N ALA A 553 23.35 -33.13 15.01
CA ALA A 553 23.21 -34.33 15.83
C ALA A 553 21.77 -34.89 15.82
N THR A 554 21.64 -36.21 15.68
CA THR A 554 20.37 -36.93 15.50
C THR A 554 19.72 -37.46 16.79
N GLY A 555 20.36 -37.26 17.95
CA GLY A 555 19.84 -37.71 19.25
C GLY A 555 18.54 -37.02 19.66
N LYS A 556 17.68 -37.69 20.44
CA LYS A 556 16.44 -37.10 20.96
C LYS A 556 16.78 -35.88 21.83
N VAL A 557 16.04 -34.79 21.62
CA VAL A 557 16.19 -33.53 22.37
C VAL A 557 14.84 -33.17 22.99
N ASP A 558 14.81 -32.97 24.29
CA ASP A 558 13.61 -32.52 24.99
C ASP A 558 13.47 -31.00 24.84
N THR A 559 12.49 -30.57 24.05
CA THR A 559 12.30 -29.19 23.65
C THR A 559 11.14 -28.54 24.41
N MET A 560 11.37 -27.36 24.97
CA MET A 560 10.35 -26.46 25.51
C MET A 560 10.09 -25.35 24.49
N ILE A 561 8.84 -25.12 24.12
CA ILE A 561 8.46 -23.99 23.27
C ILE A 561 7.99 -22.84 24.17
N VAL A 562 8.52 -21.65 23.92
CA VAL A 562 8.01 -20.39 24.50
C VAL A 562 7.42 -19.58 23.35
N GLY A 563 6.09 -19.58 23.26
CA GLY A 563 5.33 -18.99 22.16
C GLY A 563 4.74 -17.64 22.51
N THR A 564 4.67 -16.76 21.52
CA THR A 564 3.84 -15.56 21.57
C THR A 564 3.31 -15.21 20.18
N ARG A 565 2.21 -14.46 20.15
CA ARG A 565 1.54 -13.97 18.95
C ARG A 565 2.18 -12.66 18.48
N MET A 566 2.27 -12.45 17.16
CA MET A 566 2.80 -11.21 16.57
C MET A 566 1.74 -10.31 15.93
N ASP A 567 0.52 -10.79 15.75
CA ASP A 567 -0.50 -10.10 14.95
C ASP A 567 -1.77 -9.75 15.70
N THR A 568 -2.33 -8.60 15.34
CA THR A 568 -3.72 -8.23 15.61
C THR A 568 -4.40 -7.92 14.28
N VAL A 569 -5.73 -7.78 14.31
CA VAL A 569 -6.54 -7.57 13.11
C VAL A 569 -7.59 -6.52 13.37
N SER A 570 -7.85 -5.70 12.37
CA SER A 570 -9.06 -4.90 12.25
C SER A 570 -9.62 -5.03 10.83
N LEU A 571 -10.94 -4.88 10.73
CA LEU A 571 -11.66 -4.66 9.50
C LEU A 571 -11.40 -3.25 8.95
N PHE A 572 -11.05 -2.30 9.81
CA PHE A 572 -10.79 -0.92 9.48
C PHE A 572 -9.36 -0.75 8.93
N GLU A 573 -9.25 -0.18 7.73
CA GLU A 573 -7.99 0.03 7.02
C GLU A 573 -7.09 1.07 7.73
N GLY A 574 -6.00 0.60 8.33
CA GLY A 574 -5.04 1.46 9.02
C GLY A 574 -4.01 0.65 9.79
N VAL A 575 -3.24 1.33 10.64
CA VAL A 575 -2.17 0.70 11.40
C VAL A 575 -2.77 -0.10 12.55
N ASN A 576 -2.60 -1.42 12.54
CA ASN A 576 -3.10 -2.28 13.60
C ASN A 576 -2.06 -2.40 14.71
N HIS A 577 -2.30 -1.73 15.83
CA HIS A 577 -1.32 -1.63 16.92
C HIS A 577 -1.29 -2.85 17.85
N GLY A 578 -2.46 -3.26 18.35
CA GLY A 578 -2.56 -4.41 19.25
C GLY A 578 -1.84 -4.19 20.57
N ASP A 579 -2.05 -3.03 21.20
CA ASP A 579 -1.30 -2.59 22.37
C ASP A 579 -1.29 -3.63 23.49
N SER A 580 -2.48 -4.00 23.96
CA SER A 580 -2.62 -5.05 24.97
C SER A 580 -2.60 -6.43 24.33
N SER A 581 -3.26 -6.61 23.19
CA SER A 581 -3.46 -7.93 22.58
C SER A 581 -2.17 -8.65 22.15
N VAL A 582 -1.14 -7.90 21.73
CA VAL A 582 0.08 -8.44 21.12
C VAL A 582 1.35 -7.91 21.79
N LEU A 583 1.49 -6.59 21.87
CA LEU A 583 2.79 -5.96 22.16
C LEU A 583 3.30 -6.28 23.58
N THR A 584 2.41 -6.37 24.57
CA THR A 584 2.80 -6.68 25.96
C THR A 584 3.48 -8.05 26.11
N SER A 585 2.89 -9.10 25.54
CA SER A 585 3.45 -10.46 25.57
C SER A 585 4.72 -10.58 24.70
N LEU A 586 4.72 -9.88 23.57
CA LEU A 586 5.86 -9.83 22.65
C LEU A 586 7.08 -9.19 23.32
N ILE A 587 6.94 -8.00 23.92
CA ILE A 587 8.04 -7.31 24.63
C ILE A 587 8.55 -8.17 25.80
N THR A 588 7.64 -8.86 26.50
CA THR A 588 8.01 -9.79 27.58
C THR A 588 8.94 -10.89 27.07
N GLN A 589 8.62 -11.51 25.93
CA GLN A 589 9.46 -12.55 25.33
C GLN A 589 10.79 -11.99 24.82
N LEU A 590 10.80 -10.79 24.21
CA LEU A 590 12.04 -10.10 23.79
C LEU A 590 12.98 -9.85 24.98
N ALA A 591 12.45 -9.44 26.13
CA ALA A 591 13.24 -9.19 27.33
C ALA A 591 13.90 -10.47 27.89
N VAL A 592 13.20 -11.61 27.83
CA VAL A 592 13.76 -12.92 28.22
C VAL A 592 14.87 -13.35 27.25
N ILE A 593 14.65 -13.16 25.95
CA ILE A 593 15.63 -13.49 24.91
C ILE A 593 16.91 -12.66 25.07
N GLU A 594 16.81 -11.36 25.38
CA GLU A 594 17.97 -10.50 25.66
C GLU A 594 18.77 -10.99 26.87
N ALA A 595 18.08 -11.33 27.96
CA ALA A 595 18.72 -11.82 29.17
C ALA A 595 19.43 -13.17 28.94
N MET A 596 18.82 -14.06 28.16
CA MET A 596 19.44 -15.33 27.77
C MET A 596 20.58 -15.14 26.76
N GLY A 597 20.48 -14.19 25.84
CA GLY A 597 21.51 -13.86 24.86
C GLY A 597 22.83 -13.43 25.50
N LYS A 598 22.76 -12.55 26.51
CA LYS A 598 23.92 -12.10 27.31
C LYS A 598 24.67 -13.24 28.02
N SER A 599 23.94 -14.30 28.40
CA SER A 599 24.49 -15.49 29.07
C SER A 599 24.48 -16.74 28.18
N SER A 600 24.43 -16.56 26.85
CA SER A 600 24.16 -17.62 25.89
C SER A 600 25.14 -18.79 25.96
N LYS A 601 26.44 -18.54 26.14
CA LYS A 601 27.47 -19.59 26.26
C LYS A 601 27.20 -20.55 27.41
N THR A 602 26.88 -20.01 28.59
CA THR A 602 26.60 -20.81 29.81
C THR A 602 25.31 -21.61 29.65
N ILE A 603 24.25 -20.96 29.15
CA ILE A 603 22.94 -21.59 28.96
C ILE A 603 23.02 -22.70 27.90
N ASN A 604 23.64 -22.42 26.77
CA ASN A 604 23.78 -23.37 25.66
C ASN A 604 24.54 -24.62 26.10
N ASN A 605 25.64 -24.46 26.83
CA ASN A 605 26.41 -25.60 27.35
C ASN A 605 25.58 -26.44 28.33
N HIS A 606 24.79 -25.79 29.19
CA HIS A 606 23.97 -26.46 30.19
C HIS A 606 22.77 -27.20 29.60
N LEU A 607 22.07 -26.59 28.65
CA LEU A 607 20.96 -27.23 27.93
C LEU A 607 21.48 -28.40 27.09
N LYS A 608 22.59 -28.22 26.38
CA LYS A 608 23.21 -29.25 25.54
C LYS A 608 23.68 -30.46 26.34
N SER A 609 24.28 -30.26 27.53
CA SER A 609 24.74 -31.37 28.38
C SER A 609 23.61 -32.23 28.95
N ARG A 610 22.37 -31.70 28.97
CA ARG A 610 21.17 -32.39 29.44
C ARG A 610 20.24 -32.85 28.32
N GLY A 611 20.63 -32.68 27.06
CA GLY A 611 19.79 -33.03 25.91
C GLY A 611 18.50 -32.21 25.84
N LYS A 612 18.51 -30.95 26.30
CA LYS A 612 17.35 -30.05 26.31
C LYS A 612 17.52 -28.90 25.31
N GLN A 613 16.40 -28.36 24.86
CA GLN A 613 16.34 -27.16 24.03
C GLN A 613 15.17 -26.26 24.47
N VAL A 614 15.36 -24.96 24.36
CA VAL A 614 14.31 -23.94 24.47
C VAL A 614 14.16 -23.30 23.10
N LEU A 615 12.97 -23.34 22.53
CA LEU A 615 12.64 -22.75 21.25
C LEU A 615 11.69 -21.58 21.49
N PHE A 616 12.17 -20.36 21.32
CA PHE A 616 11.30 -19.20 21.27
C PHE A 616 10.63 -19.15 19.90
N ALA A 617 9.32 -18.99 19.88
CA ALA A 617 8.50 -18.89 18.69
C ALA A 617 7.67 -17.61 18.74
N PHE A 618 7.73 -16.84 17.67
CA PHE A 618 6.83 -15.72 17.42
C PHE A 618 5.97 -16.08 16.21
N PHE A 619 4.69 -16.32 16.44
CA PHE A 619 3.76 -16.79 15.42
C PHE A 619 3.01 -15.62 14.78
N HIS A 620 2.97 -15.59 13.44
CA HIS A 620 2.23 -14.60 12.66
C HIS A 620 0.94 -15.19 12.10
N GLY A 621 -0.15 -14.43 12.19
CA GLY A 621 -1.44 -14.81 11.62
C GLY A 621 -2.27 -15.69 12.54
N GLU A 622 -2.04 -15.57 13.85
CA GLU A 622 -2.86 -16.26 14.85
C GLU A 622 -4.28 -15.67 14.91
N ALA A 623 -4.51 -14.42 14.47
CA ALA A 623 -5.84 -13.80 14.36
C ALA A 623 -6.78 -14.51 13.38
N TYR A 624 -6.22 -15.15 12.36
CA TYR A 624 -6.94 -15.72 11.23
C TYR A 624 -6.85 -17.24 11.22
N GLY A 625 -7.23 -17.87 12.33
CA GLY A 625 -7.26 -19.32 12.42
C GLY A 625 -5.88 -19.96 12.51
N TYR A 626 -4.97 -19.36 13.27
CA TYR A 626 -3.68 -19.96 13.61
C TYR A 626 -2.77 -20.24 12.40
N ILE A 627 -2.69 -19.31 11.43
CA ILE A 627 -1.93 -19.49 10.18
C ILE A 627 -0.48 -19.89 10.47
N GLY A 628 0.20 -19.12 11.33
CA GLY A 628 1.61 -19.32 11.64
C GLY A 628 1.88 -20.61 12.40
N SER A 629 1.15 -20.85 13.50
CA SER A 629 1.36 -22.02 14.35
C SER A 629 0.88 -23.33 13.71
N SER A 630 -0.20 -23.30 12.91
CA SER A 630 -0.64 -24.48 12.16
C SER A 630 0.32 -24.82 11.01
N ARG A 631 0.92 -23.81 10.37
CA ARG A 631 2.00 -24.04 9.39
C ARG A 631 3.23 -24.67 10.02
N PHE A 632 3.65 -24.15 11.17
CA PHE A 632 4.76 -24.72 11.94
C PHE A 632 4.54 -26.21 12.28
N VAL A 633 3.34 -26.58 12.74
CA VAL A 633 2.99 -27.97 13.01
C VAL A 633 3.01 -28.82 11.74
N TYR A 634 2.46 -28.30 10.64
CA TYR A 634 2.48 -28.98 9.35
C TYR A 634 3.92 -29.27 8.88
N ASP A 635 4.83 -28.30 8.99
CA ASP A 635 6.23 -28.47 8.60
C ASP A 635 6.96 -29.52 9.47
N ILE A 636 6.62 -29.63 10.76
CA ILE A 636 7.15 -30.68 11.63
C ILE A 636 6.64 -32.06 11.21
N GLU A 637 5.33 -32.19 10.96
CA GLU A 637 4.71 -33.47 10.55
C GLU A 637 5.32 -34.02 9.26
N HIS A 638 5.80 -33.15 8.37
CA HIS A 638 6.41 -33.50 7.10
C HIS A 638 7.95 -33.49 7.12
N GLY A 639 8.57 -33.27 8.27
CA GLY A 639 10.04 -33.27 8.43
C GLY A 639 10.74 -32.10 7.73
N LEU A 640 10.02 -31.00 7.50
CA LEU A 640 10.52 -29.80 6.84
C LEU A 640 11.14 -28.80 7.83
N PHE A 641 10.75 -28.84 9.11
CA PHE A 641 11.21 -27.88 10.13
C PHE A 641 12.43 -28.36 10.94
N PRO A 642 13.46 -27.50 11.15
CA PRO A 642 13.67 -26.19 10.51
C PRO A 642 14.14 -26.36 9.06
N GLU A 643 13.90 -25.39 8.17
CA GLU A 643 14.13 -25.53 6.72
C GLU A 643 15.58 -25.90 6.34
N LYS A 644 16.58 -25.38 7.08
CA LYS A 644 18.02 -25.60 6.86
C LYS A 644 18.40 -27.09 6.73
N HIS A 645 19.13 -27.45 5.67
CA HIS A 645 19.44 -28.84 5.33
C HIS A 645 20.30 -29.56 6.37
N SER A 646 21.34 -28.88 6.87
CA SER A 646 22.26 -29.45 7.85
C SER A 646 21.71 -29.48 9.29
N ALA A 647 20.61 -28.78 9.56
CA ALA A 647 20.00 -28.76 10.89
C ALA A 647 19.20 -30.05 11.17
N ARG A 648 19.30 -30.56 12.40
CA ARG A 648 18.41 -31.63 12.88
C ARG A 648 16.95 -31.21 12.70
N LYS A 649 16.18 -32.04 11.99
CA LYS A 649 14.72 -31.89 11.88
C LYS A 649 14.02 -32.24 13.19
N ASN A 650 13.14 -31.36 13.67
CA ASN A 650 12.32 -31.65 14.83
C ASN A 650 11.26 -32.68 14.49
N ARG A 651 10.94 -33.54 15.46
CA ARG A 651 9.78 -34.44 15.41
C ARG A 651 8.80 -34.02 16.49
N MET A 652 7.52 -34.36 16.31
CA MET A 652 6.49 -34.01 17.28
C MET A 652 6.80 -34.53 18.70
N ASP A 653 7.46 -35.69 18.82
CA ASP A 653 7.86 -36.30 20.09
C ASP A 653 9.04 -35.60 20.80
N ASP A 654 9.71 -34.67 20.13
CA ASP A 654 10.79 -33.87 20.74
C ASP A 654 10.20 -32.75 21.64
N PHE A 655 8.93 -32.38 21.45
CA PHE A 655 8.29 -31.32 22.23
C PHE A 655 7.75 -31.86 23.56
N SER A 656 8.33 -31.36 24.64
CA SER A 656 8.09 -31.84 26.00
C SER A 656 7.27 -30.88 26.85
N LEU A 657 7.23 -29.59 26.49
CA LEU A 657 6.52 -28.54 27.23
C LEU A 657 6.21 -27.34 26.31
N TYR A 658 5.06 -26.71 26.49
CA TYR A 658 4.67 -25.48 25.83
C TYR A 658 4.31 -24.38 26.85
N VAL A 659 4.81 -23.16 26.65
CA VAL A 659 4.48 -21.99 27.48
C VAL A 659 4.16 -20.82 26.57
N GLU A 660 3.04 -20.14 26.79
CA GLU A 660 2.65 -18.95 26.03
C GLU A 660 2.11 -17.86 26.96
N THR A 661 2.49 -16.61 26.70
CA THR A 661 1.96 -15.43 27.38
C THR A 661 1.06 -14.64 26.45
N GLN A 662 -0.04 -14.09 27.00
CA GLN A 662 -1.01 -13.32 26.23
C GLN A 662 -1.55 -12.16 27.07
N MET A 663 -1.79 -11.00 26.42
CA MET A 663 -2.61 -9.90 26.95
C MET A 663 -2.26 -9.45 28.37
N LEU A 664 -0.98 -9.25 28.69
CA LEU A 664 -0.50 -9.20 30.08
C LEU A 664 -1.01 -7.99 30.91
N LEU A 665 -1.67 -7.02 30.29
CA LEU A 665 -2.29 -5.87 30.96
C LEU A 665 -3.82 -6.01 31.03
N PRO A 666 -4.43 -5.98 32.23
CA PRO A 666 -5.88 -5.85 32.34
C PRO A 666 -6.30 -4.41 32.08
N TYR A 667 -7.18 -4.23 31.10
CA TYR A 667 -7.88 -2.97 30.89
C TYR A 667 -9.13 -2.95 31.78
N GLY A 668 -9.44 -1.81 32.42
CA GLY A 668 -10.84 -1.47 32.69
C GLY A 668 -11.38 -1.47 34.13
N THR A 669 -10.61 -1.14 35.17
CA THR A 669 -11.21 -0.59 36.40
C THR A 669 -10.38 0.57 36.96
N PRO A 670 -11.00 1.70 37.36
CA PRO A 670 -10.38 2.72 38.22
C PRO A 670 -9.77 2.14 39.52
N ASP A 671 -10.11 0.90 39.85
CA ASP A 671 -9.63 0.13 41.00
C ASP A 671 -8.14 -0.29 40.93
N PHE A 672 -7.37 0.12 39.92
CA PHE A 672 -5.91 -0.06 39.94
C PHE A 672 -5.17 0.96 40.83
N ILE A 673 -5.92 1.79 41.53
CA ILE A 673 -5.43 2.51 42.71
C ILE A 673 -5.78 1.62 43.92
N ASN A 674 -4.90 0.66 44.26
CA ASN A 674 -4.85 -0.15 45.51
C ASN A 674 -5.08 -1.69 45.44
N TYR A 675 -5.23 -2.34 44.27
CA TYR A 675 -5.36 -3.82 44.22
C TYR A 675 -4.27 -4.53 43.40
N LYS A 676 -3.70 -5.59 44.00
CA LYS A 676 -2.73 -6.54 43.44
C LYS A 676 -3.26 -7.17 42.14
N GLN A 677 -2.52 -7.03 41.02
CA GLN A 677 -2.88 -7.60 39.72
C GLN A 677 -3.02 -9.12 39.82
N LYS A 678 -4.02 -9.69 39.14
CA LYS A 678 -4.23 -11.15 39.10
C LYS A 678 -3.88 -11.69 37.71
N LEU A 679 -2.93 -12.61 37.66
CA LEU A 679 -2.66 -13.42 36.47
C LEU A 679 -3.05 -14.87 36.72
N PHE A 680 -3.40 -15.56 35.65
CA PHE A 680 -3.81 -16.95 35.68
C PHE A 680 -2.93 -17.72 34.70
N TYR A 681 -2.47 -18.90 35.12
CA TYR A 681 -1.95 -19.88 34.18
C TYR A 681 -2.98 -21.00 34.01
N HIS A 682 -3.35 -21.24 32.76
CA HIS A 682 -4.28 -22.28 32.33
C HIS A 682 -3.47 -23.36 31.68
N GLY A 683 -3.68 -24.62 32.05
CA GLY A 683 -2.89 -25.68 31.44
C GLY A 683 -3.65 -26.99 31.29
N THR A 684 -3.07 -27.87 30.48
CA THR A 684 -3.66 -29.18 30.19
C THR A 684 -3.10 -30.24 31.12
N SER A 685 -3.95 -31.20 31.50
CA SER A 685 -3.51 -32.40 32.20
C SER A 685 -3.58 -33.60 31.25
N SER A 686 -2.42 -34.07 30.76
CA SER A 686 -2.36 -35.42 30.19
C SER A 686 -2.13 -36.42 31.33
N LYS A 687 -2.84 -37.56 31.27
CA LYS A 687 -2.71 -38.66 32.24
C LYS A 687 -1.24 -39.12 32.29
N GLY A 688 -0.52 -38.76 33.35
CA GLY A 688 0.87 -39.20 33.60
C GLY A 688 1.95 -38.10 33.59
N LYS A 689 1.72 -36.92 33.00
CA LYS A 689 2.68 -35.78 32.99
C LYS A 689 2.26 -34.56 33.82
N GLN A 690 1.18 -34.70 34.60
CA GLN A 690 0.57 -33.64 35.43
C GLN A 690 1.53 -32.99 36.44
N VAL A 691 2.62 -33.66 36.80
CA VAL A 691 3.63 -33.17 37.76
C VAL A 691 4.46 -32.04 37.14
N GLY A 692 4.81 -32.12 35.86
CA GLY A 692 5.70 -31.15 35.19
C GLY A 692 5.07 -29.76 35.01
N THR A 693 3.81 -29.68 34.58
CA THR A 693 3.13 -28.37 34.37
C THR A 693 2.86 -27.65 35.69
N LYS A 694 2.48 -28.38 36.75
CA LYS A 694 2.28 -27.81 38.09
C LYS A 694 3.58 -27.23 38.64
N GLU A 695 4.70 -27.93 38.49
CA GLU A 695 6.00 -27.42 38.93
C GLU A 695 6.44 -26.17 38.15
N ILE A 696 6.20 -26.15 36.83
CA ILE A 696 6.54 -25.01 35.98
C ILE A 696 5.65 -23.81 36.29
N GLY A 697 4.33 -24.01 36.39
CA GLY A 697 3.39 -22.96 36.79
C GLY A 697 3.68 -22.43 38.19
N LYS A 698 4.12 -23.28 39.12
CA LYS A 698 4.58 -22.86 40.44
C LYS A 698 5.85 -22.02 40.37
N ALA A 699 6.85 -22.41 39.58
CA ALA A 699 8.06 -21.62 39.37
C ALA A 699 7.76 -20.23 38.78
N TYR A 700 6.78 -20.14 37.87
CA TYR A 700 6.26 -18.86 37.38
C TYR A 700 5.62 -18.03 38.50
N SER A 701 4.70 -18.65 39.26
CA SER A 701 3.98 -18.05 40.39
C SER A 701 4.94 -17.45 41.42
N GLU A 702 5.87 -18.26 41.93
CA GLU A 702 6.80 -17.88 42.99
C GLU A 702 7.75 -16.74 42.56
N SER A 703 8.12 -16.70 41.27
CA SER A 703 8.99 -15.64 40.75
C SER A 703 8.24 -14.33 40.47
N MET A 704 6.94 -14.39 40.20
CA MET A 704 6.14 -13.22 39.85
C MET A 704 5.43 -12.62 41.06
N GLU A 705 5.05 -13.44 42.04
CA GLU A 705 4.31 -13.01 43.22
C GLU A 705 5.11 -12.00 44.07
N ASN A 706 4.52 -10.82 44.27
CA ASN A 706 5.02 -9.78 45.16
C ASN A 706 3.85 -8.93 45.69
N ASP A 707 4.09 -7.74 46.24
CA ASP A 707 3.00 -6.89 46.75
C ASP A 707 2.02 -6.43 45.66
N ASN A 708 2.48 -6.34 44.40
CA ASN A 708 1.73 -5.83 43.25
C ASN A 708 1.14 -6.92 42.34
N PHE A 709 1.67 -8.15 42.34
CA PHE A 709 1.23 -9.24 41.46
C PHE A 709 0.86 -10.52 42.23
N SER A 710 -0.31 -11.07 41.94
CA SER A 710 -0.78 -12.39 42.39
C SER A 710 -0.95 -13.29 41.18
N VAL A 711 -0.50 -14.53 41.30
CA VAL A 711 -0.68 -15.55 40.26
C VAL A 711 -1.57 -16.64 40.82
N LYS A 712 -2.59 -17.02 40.07
CA LYS A 712 -3.51 -18.09 40.41
C LYS A 712 -3.41 -19.23 39.40
N ASN A 713 -3.62 -20.43 39.93
CA ASN A 713 -3.68 -21.65 39.17
C ASN A 713 -5.11 -21.90 38.68
N ASN A 714 -5.30 -22.15 37.38
CA ASN A 714 -6.59 -22.55 36.83
C ASN A 714 -6.51 -23.87 36.03
N TYR A 715 -6.08 -24.96 36.67
CA TYR A 715 -6.14 -26.32 36.07
C TYR A 715 -7.53 -26.97 36.11
N THR A 716 -8.49 -26.39 36.82
CA THR A 716 -9.74 -27.07 37.20
C THR A 716 -10.79 -27.15 36.09
N ASN A 717 -10.70 -26.32 35.05
CA ASN A 717 -11.81 -26.09 34.14
C ASN A 717 -11.68 -26.71 32.73
N GLU A 718 -10.59 -27.41 32.39
CA GLU A 718 -10.26 -27.91 31.02
C GLU A 718 -10.35 -26.85 29.88
N ASN A 719 -10.64 -25.59 30.21
CA ASN A 719 -10.84 -24.48 29.29
C ASN A 719 -9.53 -23.71 29.15
N LEU A 720 -8.66 -24.17 28.26
CA LEU A 720 -7.60 -23.35 27.68
C LEU A 720 -8.17 -22.18 26.85
N PRO A 721 -7.55 -20.99 26.94
CA PRO A 721 -7.86 -19.86 26.06
C PRO A 721 -7.37 -20.08 24.62
N PRO A 722 -7.99 -19.42 23.63
CA PRO A 722 -7.50 -19.33 22.26
C PRO A 722 -6.02 -18.95 22.21
N SER A 723 -5.19 -19.86 21.70
CA SER A 723 -3.75 -19.71 21.70
C SER A 723 -3.10 -20.54 20.60
N SER A 724 -1.86 -20.18 20.26
CA SER A 724 -1.07 -20.92 19.27
C SER A 724 -0.84 -22.38 19.68
N PHE A 725 -0.98 -22.68 20.98
CA PHE A 725 -0.96 -24.02 21.54
C PHE A 725 -2.00 -24.97 20.94
N PHE A 726 -3.15 -24.47 20.49
CA PHE A 726 -4.21 -25.29 19.88
C PHE A 726 -3.72 -26.04 18.65
N SER A 727 -2.86 -25.42 17.84
CA SER A 727 -2.25 -26.05 16.66
C SER A 727 -1.44 -27.30 17.05
N LEU A 728 -0.68 -27.23 18.15
CA LEU A 728 0.10 -28.37 18.65
C LEU A 728 -0.81 -29.45 19.24
N LEU A 729 -1.80 -29.07 20.05
CA LEU A 729 -2.71 -30.02 20.69
C LEU A 729 -3.57 -30.80 19.69
N LYS A 730 -3.91 -30.19 18.55
CA LYS A 730 -4.59 -30.87 17.43
C LYS A 730 -3.76 -32.02 16.87
N SER A 731 -2.43 -31.89 16.83
CA SER A 731 -1.53 -32.95 16.36
C SER A 731 -1.19 -33.94 17.48
N ASN A 732 -0.85 -33.45 18.67
CA ASN A 732 -0.49 -34.29 19.82
C ASN A 732 -1.10 -33.76 21.13
N LYS A 733 -2.23 -34.37 21.52
CA LYS A 733 -2.98 -34.07 22.76
C LYS A 733 -2.18 -34.29 24.05
N ASN A 734 -1.04 -34.98 24.00
CA ASN A 734 -0.25 -35.35 25.18
C ASN A 734 0.84 -34.34 25.54
N ILE A 735 1.07 -33.32 24.70
CA ILE A 735 2.05 -32.26 25.00
C ILE A 735 1.50 -31.43 26.16
N PRO A 736 2.20 -31.38 27.31
CA PRO A 736 1.79 -30.52 28.41
C PRO A 736 2.11 -29.06 28.09
N GLY A 737 1.25 -28.14 28.53
CA GLY A 737 1.55 -26.72 28.40
C GLY A 737 0.75 -25.83 29.32
N ILE A 738 1.20 -24.57 29.44
CA ILE A 738 0.52 -23.51 30.18
C ILE A 738 0.38 -22.26 29.30
N VAL A 739 -0.78 -21.62 29.36
CA VAL A 739 -1.05 -20.31 28.76
C VAL A 739 -1.30 -19.32 29.89
N ILE A 740 -0.58 -18.21 29.88
CA ILE A 740 -0.54 -17.22 30.97
C ILE A 740 -1.16 -15.92 30.48
N LEU A 741 -2.17 -15.45 31.18
CA LEU A 741 -2.89 -14.22 30.87
C LEU A 741 -3.63 -13.69 32.11
N PRO A 742 -3.98 -12.41 32.17
CA PRO A 742 -4.76 -11.84 33.25
C PRO A 742 -6.26 -12.10 33.01
N ALA A 743 -6.69 -13.36 32.87
CA ALA A 743 -8.11 -13.68 32.72
C ALA A 743 -8.41 -15.08 33.26
N GLU A 744 -9.48 -15.21 34.04
CA GLU A 744 -9.91 -16.51 34.58
C GLU A 744 -10.83 -17.26 33.61
N LEU A 745 -11.73 -16.56 32.94
CA LEU A 745 -12.69 -17.14 31.98
C LEU A 745 -13.03 -16.19 30.82
N VAL A 746 -12.93 -14.87 31.03
CA VAL A 746 -13.23 -13.83 30.03
C VAL A 746 -12.12 -12.80 30.05
N TYR A 747 -11.69 -12.34 28.87
CA TYR A 747 -10.69 -11.30 28.69
C TYR A 747 -11.17 -9.97 29.28
N TYR A 748 -10.26 -9.25 29.93
CA TYR A 748 -10.51 -7.89 30.40
C TYR A 748 -10.31 -6.84 29.30
N ASN A 749 -9.51 -7.12 28.26
CA ASN A 749 -9.33 -6.21 27.14
C ASN A 749 -10.65 -6.09 26.34
N PRO A 750 -11.31 -4.92 26.30
CA PRO A 750 -12.58 -4.75 25.59
C PRO A 750 -12.39 -4.49 24.09
N ALA A 751 -11.16 -4.30 23.62
CA ALA A 751 -10.82 -3.98 22.23
C ALA A 751 -9.92 -5.05 21.60
N LEU A 752 -10.17 -6.33 21.90
CA LEU A 752 -9.41 -7.42 21.27
C LEU A 752 -9.56 -7.38 19.74
N ASN A 753 -8.46 -7.52 18.99
CA ASN A 753 -8.46 -7.53 17.52
C ASN A 753 -9.34 -6.39 17.00
N SER A 754 -8.92 -5.17 17.30
CA SER A 754 -9.65 -3.95 17.01
C SER A 754 -8.69 -2.84 16.61
N TYR A 755 -9.16 -1.96 15.74
CA TYR A 755 -8.50 -0.69 15.45
C TYR A 755 -8.27 0.15 16.72
N PHE A 756 -9.15 0.00 17.72
CA PHE A 756 -9.14 0.76 18.96
C PHE A 756 -8.31 0.12 20.08
N ASP A 757 -7.48 -0.89 19.81
CA ASP A 757 -6.52 -1.44 20.79
C ASP A 757 -5.30 -0.52 20.95
N THR A 758 -5.55 0.70 21.44
CA THR A 758 -4.60 1.81 21.65
C THR A 758 -4.51 2.21 23.13
N SER A 759 -4.92 1.28 23.99
CA SER A 759 -5.08 1.43 25.44
C SER A 759 -3.87 1.99 26.19
N ILE A 760 -2.66 1.73 25.70
CA ILE A 760 -1.40 2.06 26.36
C ILE A 760 -0.80 3.34 25.77
N ARG A 761 -0.78 3.43 24.43
CA ARG A 761 -0.23 4.58 23.71
C ARG A 761 -0.99 5.88 23.97
N ASP A 762 -2.31 5.81 24.11
CA ASP A 762 -3.16 6.99 24.32
C ASP A 762 -3.09 7.54 25.76
N LYS A 763 -2.51 6.76 26.69
CA LYS A 763 -2.49 7.08 28.12
C LYS A 763 -1.06 7.05 28.67
N PRO A 764 -0.37 8.20 28.78
CA PRO A 764 0.97 8.28 29.33
C PRO A 764 1.11 7.69 30.75
N SER A 765 0.04 7.71 31.56
CA SER A 765 0.00 7.08 32.89
C SER A 765 0.16 5.56 32.88
N MET A 766 -0.05 4.91 31.73
CA MET A 766 0.07 3.45 31.58
C MET A 766 1.50 2.99 31.34
N ARG A 767 2.45 3.89 31.08
CA ARG A 767 3.84 3.55 30.75
C ARG A 767 4.53 2.73 31.84
N ASP A 768 4.58 3.25 33.06
CA ASP A 768 5.29 2.61 34.17
C ASP A 768 4.60 1.32 34.64
N PRO A 769 3.26 1.24 34.76
CA PRO A 769 2.56 -0.03 34.98
C PRO A 769 2.88 -1.09 33.92
N THR A 770 2.97 -0.69 32.64
CA THR A 770 3.35 -1.58 31.54
C THR A 770 4.75 -2.16 31.75
N ILE A 771 5.73 -1.31 32.07
CA ILE A 771 7.11 -1.74 32.36
C ILE A 771 7.14 -2.73 33.54
N GLN A 772 6.42 -2.45 34.62
CA GLN A 772 6.39 -3.32 35.81
C GLN A 772 5.81 -4.70 35.50
N VAL A 773 4.70 -4.75 34.76
CA VAL A 773 4.02 -6.00 34.37
C VAL A 773 4.90 -6.83 33.44
N VAL A 774 5.48 -6.21 32.43
CA VAL A 774 6.38 -6.87 31.47
C VAL A 774 7.61 -7.42 32.21
N LYS A 775 8.21 -6.64 33.11
CA LYS A 775 9.35 -7.07 33.93
C LYS A 775 9.01 -8.25 34.83
N ALA A 776 7.88 -8.20 35.54
CA ALA A 776 7.44 -9.28 36.42
C ALA A 776 7.14 -10.56 35.63
N SER A 777 6.45 -10.44 34.49
CA SER A 777 6.13 -11.56 33.61
C SER A 777 7.39 -12.16 32.98
N ALA A 778 8.35 -11.33 32.56
CA ALA A 778 9.63 -11.78 32.00
C ALA A 778 10.45 -12.55 33.04
N LYS A 779 10.48 -12.10 34.30
CA LYS A 779 11.09 -12.85 35.41
C LYS A 779 10.41 -14.21 35.62
N GLY A 780 9.08 -14.23 35.61
CA GLY A 780 8.30 -15.48 35.70
C GLY A 780 8.66 -16.46 34.59
N ILE A 781 8.65 -16.01 33.32
CA ILE A 781 9.02 -16.86 32.18
C ILE A 781 10.47 -17.33 32.27
N LEU A 782 11.41 -16.45 32.63
CA LEU A 782 12.78 -16.84 32.87
C LEU A 782 12.88 -17.92 33.95
N ALA A 783 12.16 -17.80 35.06
CA ALA A 783 12.12 -18.81 36.10
C ALA A 783 11.57 -20.16 35.61
N THR A 784 10.55 -20.17 34.74
CA THR A 784 10.07 -21.41 34.10
C THR A 784 11.13 -22.07 33.24
N ILE A 785 11.88 -21.27 32.47
CA ILE A 785 12.98 -21.76 31.63
C ILE A 785 14.11 -22.30 32.50
N MET A 786 14.48 -21.60 33.58
CA MET A 786 15.52 -22.05 34.50
C MET A 786 15.13 -23.36 35.20
N LYS A 787 13.86 -23.49 35.60
CA LYS A 787 13.32 -24.73 36.18
C LYS A 787 13.35 -25.87 35.16
N PHE A 788 12.96 -25.62 33.91
CA PHE A 788 13.02 -26.62 32.83
C PHE A 788 14.47 -27.02 32.51
N SER A 789 15.39 -26.07 32.40
CA SER A 789 16.81 -26.33 32.15
C SER A 789 17.52 -26.97 33.35
N GLY A 790 16.99 -26.77 34.56
CA GLY A 790 17.57 -27.13 35.85
C GLY A 790 18.78 -26.27 36.23
N LEU A 791 18.76 -24.99 35.81
CA LEU A 791 19.69 -23.93 36.24
C LEU A 791 19.11 -23.22 37.47
N SER A 792 19.98 -22.62 38.29
CA SER A 792 19.54 -21.74 39.36
C SER A 792 19.04 -20.40 38.80
N SER A 793 17.93 -19.89 39.33
CA SER A 793 17.29 -18.64 38.88
C SER A 793 18.17 -17.40 39.04
N ASN A 794 19.14 -17.43 39.96
CA ASN A 794 19.95 -16.24 40.32
C ASN A 794 21.07 -15.93 39.32
N VAL A 795 21.24 -16.73 38.28
CA VAL A 795 22.35 -16.61 37.33
C VAL A 795 22.08 -15.53 36.26
N ILE A 796 20.81 -15.24 35.96
CA ILE A 796 20.42 -14.37 34.83
C ILE A 796 19.42 -13.33 35.32
N GLY A 797 19.68 -12.06 35.02
CA GLY A 797 18.82 -10.93 35.39
C GLY A 797 18.11 -10.33 34.18
N ILE A 798 16.86 -9.90 34.38
CA ILE A 798 16.09 -9.14 33.39
C ILE A 798 16.51 -7.67 33.42
N ASN A 799 16.82 -7.12 32.23
CA ASN A 799 17.25 -5.73 32.06
C ASN A 799 16.05 -4.78 31.96
N GLU A 800 15.82 -3.98 33.01
CA GLU A 800 14.72 -3.02 33.06
C GLU A 800 14.88 -1.84 32.09
N GLU A 801 16.11 -1.37 31.87
CA GLU A 801 16.38 -0.29 30.91
C GLU A 801 16.04 -0.74 29.49
N TYR A 802 16.32 -2.01 29.16
CA TYR A 802 15.96 -2.59 27.88
C TYR A 802 14.44 -2.70 27.69
N ILE A 803 13.71 -3.11 28.73
CA ILE A 803 12.24 -3.13 28.71
C ILE A 803 11.69 -1.72 28.51
N SER A 804 12.21 -0.72 29.24
CA SER A 804 11.78 0.67 29.09
C SER A 804 11.97 1.15 27.65
N LYS A 805 13.13 0.89 27.04
CA LYS A 805 13.41 1.26 25.64
C LYS A 805 12.41 0.63 24.67
N LEU A 806 12.11 -0.67 24.84
CA LEU A 806 11.12 -1.35 23.99
C LEU A 806 9.71 -0.77 24.17
N VAL A 807 9.28 -0.53 25.41
CA VAL A 807 7.98 0.09 25.71
C VAL A 807 7.89 1.48 25.07
N ASP A 808 8.92 2.30 25.22
CA ASP A 808 8.95 3.64 24.62
C ASP A 808 8.85 3.59 23.10
N CYS A 809 9.59 2.67 22.47
CA CYS A 809 9.64 2.56 21.02
C CYS A 809 8.37 1.95 20.40
N PHE A 810 7.71 0.99 21.06
CA PHE A 810 6.49 0.38 20.54
C PHE A 810 5.23 1.22 20.79
N PHE A 811 5.14 1.94 21.91
CA PHE A 811 3.93 2.66 22.30
C PHE A 811 4.02 4.18 22.15
N TYR A 812 5.16 4.80 22.46
CA TYR A 812 5.25 6.26 22.67
C TYR A 812 6.10 7.00 21.62
N SER A 813 6.58 6.28 20.60
CA SER A 813 7.38 6.85 19.51
C SER A 813 6.71 7.02 18.13
N PRO A 814 5.39 6.93 17.91
CA PRO A 814 4.86 6.91 16.53
C PRO A 814 5.12 8.23 15.74
N ASP A 815 5.21 9.37 16.43
CA ASP A 815 5.48 10.69 15.79
C ASP A 815 6.94 11.19 15.93
N LYS A 816 7.81 10.41 16.59
CA LYS A 816 9.22 10.75 16.87
C LYS A 816 10.12 9.59 16.48
N LEU A 817 11.32 9.86 15.98
CA LEU A 817 12.27 8.79 15.64
C LEU A 817 12.69 8.02 16.92
N CYS A 818 12.23 6.77 17.08
CA CYS A 818 12.79 5.87 18.10
C CYS A 818 14.23 5.53 17.68
N LEU A 819 15.22 6.06 18.42
CA LEU A 819 16.64 5.87 18.10
C LEU A 819 17.06 4.40 18.11
N PHE A 820 16.44 3.58 18.96
CA PHE A 820 16.74 2.16 19.05
C PHE A 820 16.29 1.36 17.82
N PHE A 821 15.07 1.60 17.32
CA PHE A 821 14.58 1.00 16.09
C PHE A 821 15.25 1.60 14.85
N ASP A 822 15.54 2.91 14.86
CA ASP A 822 16.34 3.53 13.82
C ASP A 822 17.71 2.89 13.70
N GLU A 823 18.42 2.61 14.80
CA GLU A 823 19.69 1.86 14.79
C GLU A 823 19.52 0.46 14.19
N ILE A 824 18.58 -0.33 14.73
CA ILE A 824 18.44 -1.76 14.39
C ILE A 824 17.95 -1.97 12.96
N LEU A 825 17.13 -1.06 12.46
CA LEU A 825 16.40 -1.19 11.22
C LEU A 825 16.93 -0.25 10.12
N ARG A 826 18.00 0.50 10.41
CA ARG A 826 18.69 1.36 9.44
C ARG A 826 19.11 0.56 8.21
N VAL A 827 18.89 1.12 7.04
CA VAL A 827 19.36 0.55 5.77
C VAL A 827 20.41 1.46 5.14
N GLU A 828 21.57 0.90 4.85
CA GLU A 828 22.68 1.59 4.22
C GLU A 828 22.28 2.20 2.87
N GLY A 829 22.50 3.51 2.71
CA GLY A 829 22.22 4.25 1.47
C GLY A 829 20.74 4.55 1.20
N SER A 830 19.85 4.41 2.19
CA SER A 830 18.42 4.71 2.01
C SER A 830 17.80 5.40 3.22
N THR A 831 17.10 6.51 2.97
CA THR A 831 16.23 7.18 3.96
C THR A 831 14.78 6.70 3.88
N TYR A 832 14.43 5.90 2.86
CA TYR A 832 13.05 5.42 2.59
C TYR A 832 12.45 4.64 3.76
N TYR A 833 13.28 3.93 4.52
CA TYR A 833 12.85 3.11 5.65
C TYR A 833 12.47 3.90 6.90
N GLN A 834 12.73 5.22 6.94
CA GLN A 834 12.29 6.05 8.05
C GLN A 834 10.76 6.15 8.15
N GLU A 835 10.03 5.96 7.05
CA GLU A 835 8.55 5.92 7.10
C GLU A 835 8.00 4.55 7.52
N VAL A 836 8.74 3.47 7.23
CA VAL A 836 8.34 2.08 7.50
C VAL A 836 8.28 1.76 9.00
N TYR A 837 9.11 2.40 9.83
CA TYR A 837 9.15 2.15 11.28
C TYR A 837 8.57 3.26 12.15
N LYS A 838 8.05 4.35 11.54
CA LYS A 838 7.25 5.34 12.27
C LYS A 838 5.98 4.70 12.81
N ASN A 839 5.38 3.79 12.04
CA ASN A 839 4.16 3.09 12.40
C ASN A 839 4.35 1.58 12.27
N ILE A 840 4.61 0.90 13.39
CA ILE A 840 4.67 -0.56 13.42
C ILE A 840 3.25 -1.10 13.38
N ASP A 841 2.86 -1.61 12.21
CA ASP A 841 1.67 -2.41 11.99
C ASP A 841 1.95 -3.88 12.33
N THR A 842 0.99 -4.50 13.02
CA THR A 842 1.02 -5.92 13.42
C THR A 842 0.18 -6.81 12.52
N TYR A 843 -0.52 -6.26 11.54
CA TYR A 843 -1.35 -7.03 10.61
C TYR A 843 -0.54 -8.00 9.73
N ILE A 844 -1.13 -9.18 9.44
CA ILE A 844 -0.60 -10.13 8.45
C ILE A 844 -1.20 -9.79 7.09
N GLY A 845 -0.41 -9.21 6.18
CA GLY A 845 -0.89 -8.80 4.86
C GLY A 845 -0.36 -9.66 3.71
N SER A 846 -1.01 -9.55 2.55
CA SER A 846 -0.62 -10.21 1.30
C SER A 846 0.58 -9.57 0.57
N GLN A 847 0.73 -8.25 0.70
CA GLN A 847 1.83 -7.48 0.10
C GLN A 847 3.07 -7.46 1.01
N THR A 848 4.24 -7.54 0.41
CA THR A 848 5.50 -7.94 1.06
C THR A 848 5.81 -7.20 2.37
N SER A 849 6.04 -8.02 3.41
CA SER A 849 6.88 -7.83 4.59
C SER A 849 6.33 -6.94 5.72
N SER A 850 5.69 -7.57 6.73
CA SER A 850 5.13 -6.85 7.88
C SER A 850 6.21 -6.11 8.68
N THR A 851 5.86 -4.89 9.11
CA THR A 851 6.73 -4.01 9.88
C THR A 851 7.07 -4.62 11.24
N ILE A 852 6.11 -5.29 11.88
CA ILE A 852 6.34 -5.97 13.16
C ILE A 852 7.36 -7.09 13.04
N ARG A 853 7.33 -7.90 11.97
CA ARG A 853 8.29 -8.98 11.76
C ARG A 853 9.71 -8.42 11.60
N TYR A 854 9.89 -7.33 10.87
CA TYR A 854 11.21 -6.69 10.75
C TYR A 854 11.72 -6.18 12.08
N ALA A 855 10.87 -5.47 12.84
CA ALA A 855 11.22 -4.98 14.17
C ALA A 855 11.67 -6.14 15.08
N ILE A 856 10.86 -7.19 15.19
CA ILE A 856 11.18 -8.37 16.01
C ILE A 856 12.46 -9.03 15.52
N SER A 857 12.55 -9.35 14.22
CA SER A 857 13.69 -10.07 13.64
C SER A 857 14.99 -9.31 13.87
N GLY A 858 14.97 -7.98 13.68
CA GLY A 858 16.13 -7.12 13.93
C GLY A 858 16.53 -7.09 15.40
N VAL A 859 15.56 -6.94 16.30
CA VAL A 859 15.79 -6.91 17.76
C VAL A 859 16.36 -8.24 18.25
N VAL A 860 15.71 -9.37 17.96
CA VAL A 860 16.18 -10.68 18.44
C VAL A 860 17.54 -11.04 17.84
N SER A 861 17.76 -10.75 16.55
CA SER A 861 19.03 -11.06 15.89
C SER A 861 20.19 -10.39 16.59
N ARG A 862 20.04 -9.12 16.99
CA ARG A 862 21.02 -8.39 17.78
C ARG A 862 21.16 -8.97 19.18
N SER A 863 20.05 -9.22 19.88
CA SER A 863 20.04 -9.71 21.27
C SER A 863 20.76 -11.05 21.47
N VAL A 864 20.72 -11.94 20.47
CA VAL A 864 21.33 -13.28 20.56
C VAL A 864 22.53 -13.47 19.65
N SER A 865 23.02 -12.39 19.05
CA SER A 865 24.18 -12.45 18.17
C SER A 865 25.45 -12.82 18.94
N THR A 866 26.31 -13.58 18.26
CA THR A 866 27.71 -13.70 18.65
C THR A 866 28.51 -12.69 17.82
N GLU A 867 29.38 -11.91 18.45
CA GLU A 867 30.25 -10.96 17.75
C GLU A 867 30.99 -11.65 16.58
N THR A 868 30.92 -11.05 15.39
CA THR A 868 31.76 -11.45 14.27
C THR A 868 32.94 -10.48 14.15
N ALA A 869 33.99 -10.85 13.41
CA ALA A 869 35.09 -9.92 13.18
C ALA A 869 34.60 -8.68 12.41
N ILE A 870 35.06 -7.48 12.83
CA ILE A 870 34.68 -6.17 12.28
C ILE A 870 34.95 -6.03 10.77
N SER A 871 35.75 -6.91 10.16
CA SER A 871 36.23 -6.82 8.78
C SER A 871 35.31 -7.41 7.68
N VAL A 872 34.06 -7.77 7.98
CA VAL A 872 33.14 -8.40 7.00
C VAL A 872 32.40 -7.34 6.18
N THR A 873 32.44 -7.42 4.85
CA THR A 873 31.65 -6.56 3.95
C THR A 873 30.18 -7.00 3.86
N LYS A 874 29.26 -6.08 3.50
CA LYS A 874 27.83 -6.39 3.28
C LYS A 874 27.60 -7.59 2.37
N GLU A 875 28.30 -7.63 1.24
CA GLU A 875 28.21 -8.72 0.27
C GLU A 875 28.70 -10.05 0.85
N SER A 876 29.80 -10.01 1.61
CA SER A 876 30.33 -11.19 2.29
C SER A 876 29.35 -11.68 3.37
N CYS A 877 28.70 -10.76 4.10
CA CYS A 877 27.66 -11.08 5.07
C CYS A 877 26.45 -11.76 4.41
N ALA A 878 25.94 -11.18 3.31
CA ALA A 878 24.82 -11.74 2.56
C ALA A 878 25.14 -13.10 1.93
N LYS A 879 26.35 -13.28 1.38
CA LYS A 879 26.81 -14.56 0.80
C LYS A 879 26.81 -15.70 1.82
N LYS A 880 27.04 -15.43 3.11
CA LYS A 880 26.97 -16.47 4.15
C LYS A 880 25.56 -17.03 4.33
N ASN A 881 24.52 -16.23 4.12
CA ASN A 881 23.13 -16.74 4.17
C ASN A 881 22.78 -17.64 2.99
N ALA A 882 23.51 -17.53 1.86
CA ALA A 882 23.32 -18.42 0.72
C ALA A 882 23.82 -19.86 1.00
N ASN A 883 24.62 -20.06 2.05
CA ASN A 883 25.01 -21.39 2.49
C ASN A 883 23.87 -22.06 3.26
N ALA A 884 23.16 -22.97 2.61
CA ALA A 884 22.06 -23.73 3.23
C ALA A 884 22.51 -24.70 4.33
N ASP A 885 23.82 -25.01 4.39
CA ASP A 885 24.41 -25.86 5.43
C ASP A 885 24.81 -25.07 6.69
N ASP A 886 24.85 -23.74 6.63
CA ASP A 886 25.05 -22.94 7.82
C ASP A 886 23.74 -22.80 8.60
N ILE A 887 23.76 -23.32 9.82
CA ILE A 887 22.67 -23.28 10.80
C ILE A 887 22.43 -21.88 11.36
N TYR A 888 23.38 -20.95 11.17
CA TYR A 888 23.25 -19.55 11.56
C TYR A 888 22.77 -18.69 10.41
N SER A 889 22.15 -17.57 10.78
CA SER A 889 21.83 -16.46 9.88
C SER A 889 22.79 -15.31 10.16
N TYR A 890 23.05 -14.51 9.13
CA TYR A 890 23.95 -13.37 9.13
C TYR A 890 23.18 -12.10 8.77
N VAL A 891 23.10 -11.14 9.69
CA VAL A 891 22.27 -9.93 9.53
C VAL A 891 23.17 -8.71 9.48
N TRP A 892 23.00 -7.88 8.45
CA TRP A 892 23.72 -6.61 8.29
C TRP A 892 22.94 -5.49 8.98
N GLN A 893 23.44 -4.97 10.10
CA GLN A 893 22.76 -3.92 10.89
C GLN A 893 23.73 -2.82 11.29
N PHE A 894 23.21 -1.61 11.48
CA PHE A 894 24.00 -0.50 12.00
C PHE A 894 24.28 -0.71 13.49
N ASP A 895 25.49 -0.37 13.92
CA ASP A 895 25.91 -0.43 15.31
C ASP A 895 26.40 0.95 15.74
N ASN A 896 25.66 1.59 16.63
CA ASN A 896 25.98 2.94 17.12
C ASN A 896 27.33 2.99 17.86
N SER A 897 27.80 1.87 18.43
CA SER A 897 29.06 1.85 19.20
C SER A 897 30.31 2.02 18.32
N ILE A 898 30.23 1.61 17.06
CA ILE A 898 31.30 1.73 16.06
C ILE A 898 30.93 2.70 14.92
N GLU A 899 29.76 3.34 15.01
CA GLU A 899 29.16 4.22 13.99
C GLU A 899 29.20 3.64 12.56
N ALA A 900 29.07 2.32 12.44
CA ALA A 900 29.22 1.60 11.18
C ALA A 900 28.28 0.40 11.11
N PHE A 901 28.05 -0.10 9.89
CA PHE A 901 27.34 -1.36 9.71
C PHE A 901 28.23 -2.55 10.07
N HIS A 902 27.63 -3.54 10.73
CA HIS A 902 28.29 -4.76 11.18
C HIS A 902 27.46 -6.00 10.80
N CYS A 903 28.15 -7.14 10.62
CA CYS A 903 27.51 -8.42 10.31
C CYS A 903 27.27 -9.22 11.60
N PHE A 904 26.03 -9.36 12.03
CA PHE A 904 25.68 -10.15 13.21
C PHE A 904 25.41 -11.61 12.85
N LYS A 905 26.16 -12.53 13.47
CA LYS A 905 25.89 -13.97 13.38
C LYS A 905 24.90 -14.35 14.46
N THR A 906 23.71 -14.81 14.05
CA THR A 906 22.59 -15.11 14.94
C THR A 906 22.02 -16.51 14.68
N PRO A 907 21.56 -17.25 15.72
CA PRO A 907 20.81 -18.48 15.53
C PRO A 907 19.34 -18.24 15.14
N THR A 908 18.89 -16.98 15.05
CA THR A 908 17.54 -16.64 14.60
C THR A 908 17.33 -17.06 13.15
N PHE A 909 16.18 -17.64 12.87
CA PHE A 909 15.75 -17.94 11.50
C PHE A 909 14.25 -17.69 11.34
N LEU A 910 13.84 -17.53 10.08
CA LEU A 910 12.45 -17.33 9.69
C LEU A 910 11.88 -18.64 9.15
N SER A 911 10.59 -18.85 9.37
CA SER A 911 9.82 -19.94 8.74
C SER A 911 8.58 -19.34 8.11
N ILE A 912 8.16 -19.83 6.96
CA ILE A 912 6.96 -19.34 6.29
C ILE A 912 5.74 -19.47 7.22
N ALA A 913 4.93 -18.41 7.28
CA ALA A 913 3.63 -18.37 7.95
C ALA A 913 2.56 -18.20 6.86
N LYS A 914 2.21 -19.32 6.23
CA LYS A 914 1.19 -19.43 5.17
C LYS A 914 0.36 -20.67 5.44
N SER A 915 -0.96 -20.56 5.32
CA SER A 915 -1.82 -21.70 5.62
C SER A 915 -1.58 -22.88 4.66
N PRO A 916 -1.37 -24.10 5.16
CA PRO A 916 -1.22 -25.30 4.34
C PRO A 916 -2.44 -25.60 3.44
N ALA A 917 -3.62 -25.05 3.74
CA ALA A 917 -4.83 -25.21 2.93
C ALA A 917 -4.64 -24.76 1.46
N PHE A 918 -3.73 -23.82 1.22
CA PHE A 918 -3.42 -23.31 -0.12
C PHE A 918 -2.40 -24.15 -0.89
N GLU A 919 -1.66 -25.03 -0.23
CA GLU A 919 -0.61 -25.88 -0.83
C GLU A 919 -1.07 -27.32 -1.05
N ILE A 920 -1.94 -27.84 -0.16
CA ILE A 920 -2.46 -29.20 -0.29
C ILE A 920 -3.37 -29.29 -1.52
N GLU A 921 -3.04 -30.22 -2.42
CA GLU A 921 -3.88 -30.54 -3.58
C GLU A 921 -5.23 -31.11 -3.12
N ASN A 922 -6.32 -30.61 -3.71
CA ASN A 922 -7.70 -31.02 -3.39
C ASN A 922 -8.09 -30.88 -1.89
N PHE A 923 -7.51 -29.91 -1.18
CA PHE A 923 -7.90 -29.62 0.20
C PHE A 923 -9.39 -29.21 0.29
N ASP A 924 -10.11 -29.79 1.24
CA ASP A 924 -11.47 -29.37 1.56
C ASP A 924 -11.42 -28.01 2.28
N LEU A 925 -11.79 -26.94 1.58
CA LEU A 925 -11.79 -25.57 2.11
C LEU A 925 -12.81 -25.35 3.24
N ASN A 926 -13.72 -26.30 3.47
CA ASN A 926 -14.63 -26.29 4.63
C ASN A 926 -14.01 -26.98 5.86
N SER A 927 -12.82 -27.58 5.73
CA SER A 927 -12.13 -28.23 6.82
C SER A 927 -11.71 -27.22 7.89
N THR A 928 -11.88 -27.60 9.16
CA THR A 928 -11.41 -26.84 10.33
C THR A 928 -9.95 -27.13 10.69
N ARG A 929 -9.25 -27.91 9.85
CA ARG A 929 -7.84 -28.27 10.09
C ARG A 929 -6.90 -27.10 9.86
N PHE A 930 -7.06 -26.37 8.76
CA PHE A 930 -6.20 -25.26 8.35
C PHE A 930 -7.02 -24.05 7.90
N SER A 931 -6.51 -22.86 8.18
CA SER A 931 -7.16 -21.60 7.82
C SER A 931 -7.30 -21.40 6.31
N THR A 932 -8.40 -20.79 5.87
CA THR A 932 -8.65 -20.50 4.44
C THR A 932 -8.84 -19.01 4.16
N PHE A 933 -8.38 -18.15 5.07
CA PHE A 933 -8.51 -16.70 4.92
C PHE A 933 -7.60 -16.13 3.84
N ALA A 934 -8.12 -15.19 3.06
CA ALA A 934 -7.42 -14.45 2.01
C ALA A 934 -7.94 -13.01 1.94
N ASP A 935 -7.08 -12.05 1.58
CA ASP A 935 -7.44 -10.64 1.42
C ASP A 935 -8.10 -10.41 0.08
N GLY A 936 -9.22 -9.67 0.08
CA GLY A 936 -9.77 -9.11 -1.16
C GLY A 936 -8.90 -7.96 -1.65
N ILE A 937 -8.78 -7.76 -2.97
CA ILE A 937 -8.12 -6.58 -3.52
C ILE A 937 -9.16 -5.48 -3.74
N TRP A 938 -8.87 -4.28 -3.22
CA TRP A 938 -9.70 -3.08 -3.34
C TRP A 938 -8.92 -1.89 -3.91
N GLU A 939 -9.64 -0.96 -4.53
CA GLU A 939 -9.12 0.33 -5.01
C GLU A 939 -9.28 1.42 -3.92
N GLU A 940 -8.78 2.61 -4.19
CA GLU A 940 -8.86 3.75 -3.25
C GLU A 940 -10.31 4.05 -2.84
N SER A 941 -10.54 4.10 -1.52
CA SER A 941 -11.86 4.37 -0.94
C SER A 941 -12.20 5.86 -0.95
N PHE A 942 -13.49 6.18 -1.07
CA PHE A 942 -13.96 7.57 -1.10
C PHE A 942 -15.28 7.80 -0.38
N VAL A 943 -15.43 8.99 0.21
CA VAL A 943 -16.68 9.50 0.77
C VAL A 943 -16.94 10.89 0.21
N ARG A 944 -18.06 11.07 -0.50
CA ARG A 944 -18.41 12.33 -1.17
C ARG A 944 -19.76 12.82 -0.70
N VAL A 945 -19.87 14.11 -0.40
CA VAL A 945 -21.12 14.76 0.02
C VAL A 945 -21.58 15.76 -1.04
N TYR A 946 -22.85 15.71 -1.43
CA TYR A 946 -23.49 16.68 -2.31
C TYR A 946 -24.96 16.91 -1.98
N LEU A 947 -25.53 17.94 -2.61
CA LEU A 947 -26.96 18.20 -2.59
C LEU A 947 -27.61 17.67 -3.87
N GLU A 948 -28.71 16.94 -3.72
CA GLU A 948 -29.53 16.46 -4.83
C GLU A 948 -30.90 17.14 -4.79
N HIS A 949 -31.43 17.51 -5.96
CA HIS A 949 -32.76 18.10 -6.11
C HIS A 949 -33.82 17.01 -6.38
N PRO A 950 -35.12 17.30 -6.17
CA PRO A 950 -36.19 16.36 -6.48
C PRO A 950 -36.19 15.98 -7.98
N PRO A 951 -36.61 14.76 -8.36
CA PRO A 951 -36.56 14.30 -9.75
C PRO A 951 -37.45 15.13 -10.68
N THR A 952 -38.46 15.80 -10.12
CA THR A 952 -39.32 16.74 -10.84
C THR A 952 -38.52 17.90 -11.44
N PHE A 953 -37.49 18.39 -10.75
CA PHE A 953 -36.63 19.47 -11.24
C PHE A 953 -35.86 19.04 -12.51
N ASP A 954 -35.31 17.83 -12.52
CA ASP A 954 -34.60 17.29 -13.69
C ASP A 954 -35.54 17.09 -14.89
N LEU A 955 -36.77 16.63 -14.63
CA LEU A 955 -37.82 16.53 -15.65
C LEU A 955 -38.20 17.89 -16.22
N TYR A 956 -38.35 18.92 -15.39
CA TYR A 956 -38.60 20.29 -15.85
C TYR A 956 -37.43 20.83 -16.67
N PHE A 957 -36.20 20.61 -16.22
CA PHE A 957 -35.00 21.07 -16.92
C PHE A 957 -34.82 20.37 -18.27
N LEU A 958 -35.04 19.05 -18.33
CA LEU A 958 -35.03 18.28 -19.56
C LEU A 958 -36.14 18.74 -20.51
N GLY A 959 -37.36 18.92 -20.01
CA GLY A 959 -38.50 19.42 -20.77
C GLY A 959 -38.24 20.80 -21.36
N ALA A 960 -37.75 21.74 -20.55
CA ALA A 960 -37.36 23.07 -21.00
C ALA A 960 -36.25 23.01 -22.06
N SER A 961 -35.24 22.15 -21.87
CA SER A 961 -34.15 21.96 -22.83
C SER A 961 -34.65 21.44 -24.18
N VAL A 962 -35.55 20.45 -24.18
CA VAL A 962 -36.17 19.93 -25.41
C VAL A 962 -36.97 21.01 -26.13
N VAL A 963 -37.75 21.82 -25.39
CA VAL A 963 -38.50 22.95 -25.98
C VAL A 963 -37.55 23.96 -26.63
N VAL A 964 -36.47 24.34 -25.94
CA VAL A 964 -35.45 25.27 -26.49
C VAL A 964 -34.80 24.70 -27.74
N ILE A 965 -34.47 23.40 -27.76
CA ILE A 965 -33.91 22.72 -28.93
C ILE A 965 -34.90 22.75 -30.10
N LEU A 966 -36.17 22.42 -29.87
CA LEU A 966 -37.20 22.44 -30.91
C LEU A 966 -37.41 23.85 -31.49
N ILE A 967 -37.43 24.87 -30.65
CA ILE A 967 -37.49 26.28 -31.08
C ILE A 967 -36.27 26.63 -31.90
N SER A 968 -35.06 26.24 -31.46
CA SER A 968 -33.80 26.51 -32.17
C SER A 968 -33.74 25.84 -33.55
N ILE A 969 -34.21 24.58 -33.65
CA ILE A 969 -34.33 23.85 -34.91
C ILE A 969 -35.35 24.54 -35.83
N GLY A 970 -36.52 24.91 -35.30
CA GLY A 970 -37.55 25.63 -36.05
C GLY A 970 -37.06 26.97 -36.60
N LEU A 971 -36.40 27.77 -35.77
CA LEU A 971 -35.79 29.05 -36.17
C LEU A 971 -34.67 28.86 -37.20
N SER A 972 -33.83 27.84 -37.04
CA SER A 972 -32.78 27.50 -38.02
C SER A 972 -33.37 27.05 -39.36
N PHE A 973 -34.44 26.26 -39.34
CA PHE A 973 -35.16 25.84 -40.54
C PHE A 973 -35.77 27.02 -41.28
N ILE A 974 -36.47 27.92 -40.56
CA ILE A 974 -37.01 29.17 -41.10
C ILE A 974 -35.88 30.01 -41.71
N LYS A 975 -34.77 30.21 -41.00
CA LYS A 975 -33.62 30.97 -41.50
C LYS A 975 -33.01 30.36 -42.77
N SER A 976 -32.95 29.03 -42.88
CA SER A 976 -32.46 28.36 -44.09
C SER A 976 -33.36 28.58 -45.32
N LYS A 977 -34.66 28.80 -45.10
CA LYS A 977 -35.66 29.02 -46.17
C LYS A 977 -35.72 30.46 -46.69
N TYR A 978 -35.20 31.43 -45.91
CA TYR A 978 -35.16 32.85 -46.27
C TYR A 978 -33.78 33.30 -46.82
N TYR A 979 -32.82 32.38 -46.94
CA TYR A 979 -31.47 32.62 -47.51
C TYR A 979 -31.23 31.87 -48.84
N VAL A 980 -32.29 31.40 -49.49
CA VAL A 980 -32.33 30.96 -50.90
C VAL A 980 -33.17 31.97 -51.66
#